data_AF-A0A926SF30-F1
#
_entry.id   AF-A0A926SF30-F1
#
_cell.length_a   1.000
_cell.length_b   1.000
_cell.length_c   1.000
_cell.angle_alpha   90.00
_cell.angle_beta   90.00
_cell.angle_gamma   90.00
#
_symmetry.space_group_name_H-M   'P 1'
#
loop_
_entity.id
_entity.type
_entity.pdbx_description
1 polymer ?
#
loop_
_entity_poly.entity_id
_entity_poly.type
_entity_poly.pdbx_seq_one_letter_code
_entity_poly.pdbx_strand_id
1 'polypeptide(L)'
;MVSLHTTIASASSNRQVGSVVRADGLGLYSREFHAGLSLTAKQSESNSPSPRLLAPNLSDRIQQGKELYQAGQFSEAVTAWQKGAAMFEAQRDVLNQALTLSFLTSAFEQLGQWTEATEAITQSLRLLANNKQQTSEHQLILAQVLNTHGNLQLTQGQESDALATWQRAEAAYKKAGDEVGILGSQINQARVLQALGLYRRATIILEQVEQTLQKQPDSALKVAGLRNLGNTLRLVGDLDRTRIVLQQSLAIAERLREESHSSLDESASDISGILMSLGNTVRAQGETDTALKFYRQAAEIAPLATIKIQAQVIQLNLLIQAERWAEAQTLWTQIQPQLAELPPSRLAVYTQIDIAQSLMKIGRDGAGGESEFILASARLLANALQQARSLNDARTESYALGTLGTLYEQTRQWDNAQELTQKALILAQTINAPDIAYQWQWHLGRVLKAQGDIDDSKSEAVGSSRKHKAAIAAYTEAVNTLSYLRNDLVSIHTDMQFSFRESVEPIYRELVELLLQSPQGGEPSQQNLKQAREVIESLQLAELDNFFQEACLTAQPVQVDQINPQTAIIYPIILPNRLAVILSFPNQPLSYYETSLPQSEVERILDQMQQSLRPTSFTQERLPIAKQVYDLLLRSAEDKLAASGITTLVFVLDGSLRNLPMAALYDGQKYLIEKYSIALAPGLQLLQPQPLERQQLKGLLGGLSKARQGFSALPSVALEVNQIESQIPAQVLLDQTFTSTTLQSQLNSVPFPVIHLATHGRFSSKAEDTFILTWDDRINVKQLDTLLRSREQGDLNPIELLVLSACQTATGDRRAALGLAGLAVRSGARSTLATLWSVNDRSTASLMVEFYRELGQPGVTKAQAVRRAQLALLKQPQYEHPYYWAPFILLGNWL
;
A
#
# COMPACT_ATOMS: atom_id res chain seq x y z
N MET A 1 29.41 -36.26 43.63
CA MET A 1 30.02 -34.93 43.40
C MET A 1 30.46 -34.87 41.96
N VAL A 2 30.28 -33.69 41.34
CA VAL A 2 30.26 -33.40 39.89
C VAL A 2 28.90 -33.71 39.23
N SER A 3 28.15 -32.64 38.93
CA SER A 3 27.06 -32.65 37.96
C SER A 3 27.15 -31.38 37.13
N LEU A 4 27.19 -31.55 35.81
CA LEU A 4 27.21 -30.51 34.79
C LEU A 4 25.80 -29.97 34.58
N HIS A 5 25.66 -28.64 34.51
CA HIS A 5 24.48 -27.98 33.98
C HIS A 5 24.83 -27.21 32.72
N THR A 6 24.26 -27.69 31.61
CA THR A 6 24.26 -27.11 30.28
C THR A 6 23.08 -26.15 30.21
N THR A 7 23.34 -24.83 30.10
CA THR A 7 22.29 -23.83 29.89
C THR A 7 22.01 -23.70 28.39
N ILE A 8 20.78 -24.02 28.00
CA ILE A 8 20.26 -23.90 26.64
C ILE A 8 20.02 -22.41 26.36
N ALA A 9 20.72 -21.86 25.37
CA ALA A 9 20.45 -20.54 24.80
C ALA A 9 19.21 -20.65 23.88
N SER A 10 18.10 -20.05 24.29
CA SER A 10 16.90 -19.91 23.46
C SER A 10 17.13 -18.83 22.41
N ALA A 11 17.26 -19.24 21.16
CA ALA A 11 17.21 -18.35 20.00
C ALA A 11 15.76 -17.88 19.77
N SER A 12 15.41 -16.73 20.34
CA SER A 12 14.20 -15.97 20.00
C SER A 12 14.63 -14.61 19.44
N SER A 13 14.88 -14.55 18.14
CA SER A 13 15.05 -13.30 17.41
C SER A 13 14.27 -13.41 16.09
N ASN A 14 13.78 -12.27 15.61
CA ASN A 14 12.90 -12.08 14.46
C ASN A 14 11.44 -12.45 14.64
N ARG A 15 10.67 -11.48 15.15
CA ARG A 15 9.42 -10.95 14.55
C ARG A 15 8.73 -10.06 15.57
N GLN A 16 8.67 -8.77 15.26
CA GLN A 16 7.57 -7.84 15.50
C GLN A 16 8.10 -6.42 15.23
N VAL A 17 8.18 -6.07 13.94
CA VAL A 17 8.44 -4.70 13.51
C VAL A 17 7.08 -4.05 13.33
N GLY A 18 6.61 -3.33 14.34
CA GLY A 18 5.44 -2.47 14.24
C GLY A 18 5.84 -1.08 14.67
N SER A 19 5.43 -0.06 13.92
CA SER A 19 5.74 1.37 14.09
C SER A 19 7.14 1.80 13.66
N VAL A 20 7.43 1.65 12.37
CA VAL A 20 8.15 2.69 11.64
C VAL A 20 7.21 3.06 10.52
N VAL A 21 6.90 4.33 10.39
CA VAL A 21 6.78 5.09 9.14
C VAL A 21 5.79 6.22 9.45
N ARG A 22 6.30 7.35 9.96
CA ARG A 22 5.53 8.58 10.15
C ARG A 22 6.25 9.85 9.69
N ALA A 23 7.56 9.74 9.43
CA ALA A 23 8.42 10.88 9.16
C ALA A 23 8.13 11.56 7.81
N ASP A 24 7.35 10.93 6.92
CA ASP A 24 7.09 11.45 5.56
C ASP A 24 5.70 12.10 5.42
N GLY A 25 4.82 12.04 6.43
CA GLY A 25 3.43 12.49 6.31
C GLY A 25 3.10 13.79 7.05
N LEU A 26 2.86 13.71 8.36
CA LEU A 26 2.09 14.74 9.08
C LEU A 26 2.82 16.09 9.25
N GLY A 27 4.16 16.10 9.27
CA GLY A 27 4.97 17.31 9.38
C GLY A 27 5.21 18.06 8.06
N LEU A 28 4.92 17.43 6.91
CA LEU A 28 5.04 18.08 5.60
C LEU A 28 3.78 18.84 5.20
N TYR A 29 2.60 18.47 5.73
CA TYR A 29 1.34 19.08 5.30
C TYR A 29 1.19 20.54 5.74
N SER A 30 1.80 20.94 6.87
CA SER A 30 1.68 22.30 7.42
C SER A 30 2.59 23.35 6.78
N ARG A 31 3.68 22.96 6.09
CA ARG A 31 4.66 23.92 5.54
C ARG A 31 4.31 24.47 4.16
N GLU A 32 3.46 23.81 3.38
CA GLU A 32 3.05 24.34 2.07
C GLU A 32 2.09 25.54 2.18
N PHE A 33 1.73 25.92 3.42
CA PHE A 33 1.16 27.21 3.77
C PHE A 33 2.05 28.40 3.37
N HIS A 34 3.35 28.16 3.11
CA HIS A 34 4.25 29.20 2.61
C HIS A 34 3.86 29.74 1.24
N ALA A 35 3.22 28.97 0.35
CA ALA A 35 2.76 29.52 -0.93
C ALA A 35 1.66 30.58 -0.73
N GLY A 36 0.68 30.35 0.16
CA GLY A 36 -0.37 31.34 0.45
C GLY A 36 0.15 32.59 1.18
N LEU A 37 1.19 32.43 2.01
CA LEU A 37 1.82 33.53 2.74
C LEU A 37 2.85 34.32 1.90
N SER A 38 3.58 33.67 0.99
CA SER A 38 4.68 34.26 0.21
C SER A 38 4.29 34.76 -1.19
N LEU A 39 3.16 34.32 -1.75
CA LEU A 39 2.59 34.89 -2.97
C LEU A 39 2.12 36.36 -2.81
N THR A 40 2.18 36.91 -1.59
CA THR A 40 1.96 38.33 -1.33
C THR A 40 3.23 39.19 -1.42
N ALA A 41 4.43 38.61 -1.46
CA ALA A 41 5.68 39.36 -1.28
C ALA A 41 6.42 39.76 -2.57
N LYS A 42 6.06 39.23 -3.75
CA LYS A 42 6.60 39.70 -5.04
C LYS A 42 5.52 39.71 -6.12
N GLN A 43 4.66 40.73 -6.09
CA GLN A 43 4.16 41.26 -7.36
C GLN A 43 5.37 41.87 -8.07
N SER A 44 5.85 41.20 -9.11
CA SER A 44 6.77 41.80 -10.07
C SER A 44 6.13 43.08 -10.61
N GLU A 45 6.86 44.19 -10.49
CA GLU A 45 6.55 45.47 -11.13
C GLU A 45 6.29 45.25 -12.63
N SER A 46 5.02 45.13 -13.02
CA SER A 46 4.62 45.27 -14.41
C SER A 46 3.24 45.92 -14.50
N ASN A 47 3.28 47.18 -14.93
CA ASN A 47 2.20 48.05 -15.43
C ASN A 47 0.75 47.54 -15.29
N SER A 48 0.14 47.81 -14.15
CA SER A 48 -1.32 47.92 -13.93
C SER A 48 -1.54 48.84 -12.71
N PRO A 49 -2.66 49.60 -12.63
CA PRO A 49 -2.77 50.74 -11.72
C PRO A 49 -2.66 50.30 -10.26
N SER A 50 -1.76 50.96 -9.54
CA SER A 50 -1.36 50.66 -8.16
C SER A 50 -2.56 50.43 -7.23
N PRO A 51 -2.60 49.36 -6.41
CA PRO A 51 -3.44 49.32 -5.23
C PRO A 51 -2.97 50.44 -4.29
N ARG A 52 -3.89 51.12 -3.61
CA ARG A 52 -3.56 52.12 -2.59
C ARG A 52 -2.56 51.52 -1.60
N LEU A 53 -1.36 52.10 -1.57
CA LEU A 53 -0.33 51.84 -0.56
C LEU A 53 -0.97 51.92 0.84
N LEU A 54 -0.89 50.80 1.56
CA LEU A 54 -1.27 50.64 2.96
C LEU A 54 -0.58 51.72 3.82
N ALA A 55 -1.23 52.14 4.92
CA ALA A 55 -0.57 52.97 5.92
C ALA A 55 0.61 52.18 6.56
N PRO A 56 1.80 52.78 6.75
CA PRO A 56 3.04 52.07 7.11
C PRO A 56 2.93 51.18 8.37
N ASN A 57 2.15 51.59 9.38
CA ASN A 57 2.03 50.85 10.65
C ASN A 57 1.05 49.65 10.62
N LEU A 58 0.28 49.45 9.54
CA LEU A 58 -0.77 48.42 9.45
C LEU A 58 -0.27 47.08 8.88
N SER A 59 0.73 47.13 7.99
CA SER A 59 1.38 45.96 7.39
C SER A 59 2.28 45.21 8.38
N ASP A 60 2.84 45.94 9.35
CA ASP A 60 3.87 45.44 10.26
C ASP A 60 3.38 44.32 11.18
N ARG A 61 2.11 44.31 11.61
CA ARG A 61 1.59 43.29 12.55
C ARG A 61 1.22 41.98 11.89
N ILE A 62 0.63 42.04 10.68
CA ILE A 62 0.43 40.83 9.88
C ILE A 62 1.80 40.22 9.59
N GLN A 63 2.74 41.03 9.11
CA GLN A 63 4.09 40.59 8.76
C GLN A 63 4.86 40.03 9.96
N GLN A 64 4.81 40.71 11.11
CA GLN A 64 5.40 40.21 12.36
C GLN A 64 4.82 38.84 12.74
N GLY A 65 3.49 38.65 12.65
CA GLY A 65 2.89 37.35 12.93
C GLY A 65 3.34 36.28 11.93
N LYS A 66 3.54 36.62 10.64
CA LYS A 66 4.08 35.70 9.63
C LYS A 66 5.51 35.28 9.95
N GLU A 67 6.37 36.21 10.34
CA GLU A 67 7.76 35.94 10.74
C GLU A 67 7.83 35.04 11.98
N LEU A 68 7.00 35.32 12.99
CA LEU A 68 6.88 34.49 14.19
C LEU A 68 6.38 33.08 13.84
N TYR A 69 5.38 32.97 12.97
CA TYR A 69 4.87 31.69 12.49
C TYR A 69 5.94 30.89 11.74
N GLN A 70 6.68 31.55 10.85
CA GLN A 70 7.81 30.94 10.11
C GLN A 70 8.92 30.49 11.06
N ALA A 71 9.19 31.23 12.14
CA ALA A 71 10.14 30.84 13.18
C ALA A 71 9.62 29.70 14.09
N GLY A 72 8.38 29.24 13.94
CA GLY A 72 7.75 28.23 14.79
C GLY A 72 7.25 28.75 16.13
N GLN A 73 7.24 30.07 16.33
CA GLN A 73 6.74 30.76 17.53
C GLN A 73 5.23 31.00 17.40
N PHE A 74 4.46 29.91 17.39
CA PHE A 74 3.04 29.95 17.05
C PHE A 74 2.20 30.72 18.08
N SER A 75 2.52 30.62 19.38
CA SER A 75 1.81 31.35 20.44
C SER A 75 1.97 32.87 20.32
N GLU A 76 3.17 33.31 19.98
CA GLU A 76 3.50 34.72 19.73
C GLU A 76 2.83 35.20 18.43
N ALA A 77 2.80 34.36 17.39
CA ALA A 77 2.08 34.63 16.15
C ALA A 77 0.57 34.81 16.40
N VAL A 78 -0.05 33.92 17.20
CA VAL A 78 -1.45 34.07 17.65
C VAL A 78 -1.65 35.43 18.31
N THR A 79 -0.78 35.79 19.26
CA THR A 79 -0.88 37.07 19.98
C THR A 79 -0.79 38.27 19.04
N ALA A 80 0.12 38.21 18.06
CA ALA A 80 0.31 39.28 17.07
C ALA A 80 -0.93 39.41 16.16
N TRP A 81 -1.44 38.29 15.63
CA TRP A 81 -2.59 38.29 14.73
C TRP A 81 -3.92 38.56 15.44
N GLN A 82 -4.10 38.19 16.71
CA GLN A 82 -5.29 38.58 17.50
C GLN A 82 -5.39 40.10 17.64
N LYS A 83 -4.26 40.75 17.95
CA LYS A 83 -4.18 42.23 17.99
C LYS A 83 -4.45 42.83 16.62
N GLY A 84 -3.88 42.26 15.56
CA GLY A 84 -4.15 42.67 14.17
C GLY A 84 -5.63 42.59 13.81
N ALA A 85 -6.28 41.45 14.07
CA ALA A 85 -7.69 41.24 13.77
C ALA A 85 -8.60 42.22 14.52
N ALA A 86 -8.35 42.47 15.82
CA ALA A 86 -9.11 43.44 16.61
C ALA A 86 -8.93 44.88 16.11
N MET A 87 -7.73 45.23 15.61
CA MET A 87 -7.49 46.54 15.00
C MET A 87 -8.26 46.72 13.69
N PHE A 88 -8.27 45.71 12.81
CA PHE A 88 -9.04 45.77 11.56
C PHE A 88 -10.55 45.81 11.82
N GLU A 89 -11.04 45.10 12.85
CA GLU A 89 -12.41 45.19 13.31
C GLU A 89 -12.78 46.62 13.72
N ALA A 90 -11.96 47.27 14.55
CA ALA A 90 -12.17 48.65 14.99
C ALA A 90 -12.18 49.65 13.81
N GLN A 91 -11.40 49.36 12.76
CA GLN A 91 -11.33 50.15 11.54
C GLN A 91 -12.44 49.80 10.51
N ARG A 92 -13.24 48.77 10.78
CA ARG A 92 -14.24 48.21 9.85
C ARG A 92 -13.62 47.71 8.53
N ASP A 93 -12.37 47.30 8.57
CA ASP A 93 -11.66 46.69 7.45
C ASP A 93 -11.94 45.17 7.42
N VAL A 94 -13.09 44.82 6.84
CA VAL A 94 -13.62 43.45 6.81
C VAL A 94 -12.68 42.49 6.11
N LEU A 95 -12.01 42.94 5.04
CA LEU A 95 -11.16 42.11 4.20
C LEU A 95 -9.88 41.70 4.94
N ASN A 96 -9.17 42.66 5.53
CA ASN A 96 -7.97 42.37 6.31
C ASN A 96 -8.28 41.68 7.64
N GLN A 97 -9.43 41.95 8.25
CA GLN A 97 -9.92 41.19 9.41
C GLN A 97 -10.10 39.71 9.04
N ALA A 98 -10.81 39.42 7.95
CA ALA A 98 -11.05 38.05 7.49
C ALA A 98 -9.73 37.32 7.15
N LEU A 99 -8.81 37.99 6.45
CA LEU A 99 -7.50 37.41 6.13
C LEU A 99 -6.70 37.11 7.40
N THR A 100 -6.63 38.04 8.34
CA THR A 100 -5.90 37.85 9.61
C THR A 100 -6.48 36.72 10.45
N LEU A 101 -7.82 36.57 10.47
CA LEU A 101 -8.48 35.43 11.12
C LEU A 101 -8.09 34.09 10.48
N SER A 102 -7.84 34.05 9.17
CA SER A 102 -7.35 32.82 8.53
C SER A 102 -5.91 32.49 8.96
N PHE A 103 -5.05 33.47 9.19
CA PHE A 103 -3.71 33.21 9.74
C PHE A 103 -3.78 32.72 11.19
N LEU A 104 -4.71 33.26 11.98
CA LEU A 104 -5.01 32.74 13.32
C LEU A 104 -5.41 31.27 13.29
N THR A 105 -6.29 30.87 12.36
CA THR A 105 -6.65 29.46 12.17
C THR A 105 -5.41 28.57 12.02
N SER A 106 -4.45 28.97 11.18
CA SER A 106 -3.23 28.20 10.96
C SER A 106 -2.32 28.12 12.18
N ALA A 107 -2.21 29.20 12.96
CA ALA A 107 -1.43 29.15 14.20
C ALA A 107 -2.11 28.30 15.28
N PHE A 108 -3.43 28.41 15.41
CA PHE A 108 -4.22 27.56 16.30
C PHE A 108 -4.10 26.08 15.92
N GLU A 109 -4.10 25.76 14.63
CA GLU A 109 -3.85 24.40 14.13
C GLU A 109 -2.49 23.84 14.59
N GLN A 110 -1.42 24.63 14.50
CA GLN A 110 -0.08 24.20 14.94
C GLN A 110 0.02 24.02 16.47
N LEU A 111 -0.84 24.71 17.21
CA LEU A 111 -0.98 24.60 18.67
C LEU A 111 -2.00 23.54 19.10
N GLY A 112 -2.68 22.85 18.17
CA GLY A 112 -3.72 21.87 18.50
C GLY A 112 -5.01 22.47 19.07
N GLN A 113 -5.20 23.79 18.95
CA GLN A 113 -6.37 24.53 19.40
C GLN A 113 -7.49 24.45 18.35
N TRP A 114 -8.08 23.26 18.20
CA TRP A 114 -9.03 22.93 17.13
C TRP A 114 -10.31 23.76 17.15
N THR A 115 -10.83 24.02 18.35
CA THR A 115 -12.06 24.81 18.53
C THR A 115 -11.82 26.24 18.08
N GLU A 116 -10.74 26.85 18.56
CA GLU A 116 -10.33 28.21 18.23
C GLU A 116 -10.00 28.36 16.74
N ALA A 117 -9.33 27.36 16.15
CA ALA A 117 -9.09 27.32 14.70
C ALA A 117 -10.38 27.32 13.89
N THR A 118 -11.35 26.49 14.31
CA THR A 118 -12.67 26.34 13.67
C THR A 118 -13.53 27.59 13.84
N GLU A 119 -13.49 28.22 15.01
CA GLU A 119 -14.19 29.48 15.29
C GLU A 119 -13.62 30.62 14.44
N ALA A 120 -12.29 30.76 14.39
CA ALA A 120 -11.62 31.80 13.62
C ALA A 120 -11.91 31.68 12.12
N ILE A 121 -11.88 30.47 11.55
CA ILE A 121 -12.15 30.27 10.12
C ILE A 121 -13.64 30.48 9.80
N THR A 122 -14.53 30.07 10.69
CA THR A 122 -15.98 30.29 10.55
C THR A 122 -16.31 31.78 10.61
N GLN A 123 -15.69 32.53 11.51
CA GLN A 123 -15.83 33.98 11.60
C GLN A 123 -15.30 34.66 10.33
N SER A 124 -14.13 34.26 9.85
CA SER A 124 -13.54 34.77 8.60
C SER A 124 -14.49 34.58 7.41
N LEU A 125 -15.00 33.36 7.20
CA LEU A 125 -15.95 33.06 6.11
C LEU A 125 -17.27 33.83 6.26
N ARG A 126 -17.77 34.01 7.49
CA ARG A 126 -19.00 34.79 7.75
C ARG A 126 -18.83 36.26 7.42
N LEU A 127 -17.68 36.86 7.77
CA LEU A 127 -17.35 38.25 7.42
C LEU A 127 -17.36 38.46 5.90
N LEU A 128 -16.75 37.55 5.15
CA LEU A 128 -16.72 37.61 3.69
C LEU A 128 -18.09 37.36 3.05
N ALA A 129 -18.91 36.46 3.61
CA ALA A 129 -20.26 36.20 3.11
C ALA A 129 -21.21 37.40 3.29
N ASN A 130 -21.04 38.15 4.38
CA ASN A 130 -21.85 39.33 4.69
C ASN A 130 -21.38 40.59 3.94
N ASN A 131 -20.20 40.56 3.31
CA ASN A 131 -19.71 41.66 2.50
C ASN A 131 -20.41 41.69 1.13
N LYS A 132 -21.21 42.74 0.89
CA LYS A 132 -21.97 42.92 -0.36
C LYS A 132 -21.09 43.29 -1.56
N GLN A 133 -19.84 43.69 -1.34
CA GLN A 133 -18.90 44.07 -2.40
C GLN A 133 -18.18 42.83 -2.93
N GLN A 134 -18.56 42.38 -4.13
CA GLN A 134 -17.94 41.24 -4.84
C GLN A 134 -16.82 41.73 -5.76
N THR A 135 -15.82 42.42 -5.20
CA THR A 135 -14.64 42.89 -5.95
C THR A 135 -13.67 41.73 -6.24
N SER A 136 -12.73 41.92 -7.16
CA SER A 136 -11.65 40.95 -7.39
C SER A 136 -10.82 40.69 -6.13
N GLU A 137 -10.59 41.72 -5.32
CA GLU A 137 -9.91 41.63 -4.02
C GLU A 137 -10.69 40.78 -3.01
N HIS A 138 -12.03 40.92 -2.95
CA HIS A 138 -12.89 40.06 -2.14
C HIS A 138 -12.77 38.59 -2.56
N GLN A 139 -12.77 38.31 -3.87
CA GLN A 139 -12.62 36.94 -4.37
C GLN A 139 -11.24 36.36 -4.06
N LEU A 140 -10.18 37.17 -4.13
CA LEU A 140 -8.82 36.75 -3.78
C LEU A 140 -8.73 36.33 -2.30
N ILE A 141 -9.24 37.17 -1.39
CA ILE A 141 -9.22 36.88 0.05
C ILE A 141 -10.12 35.69 0.37
N LEU A 142 -11.30 35.59 -0.25
CA LEU A 142 -12.16 34.42 -0.12
C LEU A 142 -11.44 33.14 -0.53
N ALA A 143 -10.69 33.15 -1.63
CA ALA A 143 -9.92 32.01 -2.09
C ALA A 143 -8.81 31.62 -1.10
N GLN A 144 -8.09 32.60 -0.53
CA GLN A 144 -7.07 32.38 0.50
C GLN A 144 -7.67 31.79 1.79
N VAL A 145 -8.80 32.32 2.25
CA VAL A 145 -9.53 31.80 3.42
C VAL A 145 -10.02 30.37 3.16
N LEU A 146 -10.56 30.09 1.98
CA LEU A 146 -10.96 28.73 1.60
C LEU A 146 -9.75 27.78 1.54
N ASN A 147 -8.59 28.23 1.07
CA ASN A 147 -7.36 27.41 1.11
C ASN A 147 -7.01 27.01 2.55
N THR A 148 -7.04 27.95 3.49
CA THR A 148 -6.82 27.70 4.92
C THR A 148 -7.87 26.73 5.48
N HIS A 149 -9.14 26.92 5.13
CA HIS A 149 -10.21 26.03 5.57
C HIS A 149 -10.00 24.59 5.07
N GLY A 150 -9.63 24.42 3.80
CA GLY A 150 -9.33 23.10 3.25
C GLY A 150 -8.14 22.42 3.94
N ASN A 151 -7.10 23.19 4.32
CA ASN A 151 -5.99 22.66 5.11
C ASN A 151 -6.44 22.19 6.50
N LEU A 152 -7.26 22.99 7.20
CA LEU A 152 -7.81 22.61 8.51
C LEU A 152 -8.62 21.32 8.41
N GLN A 153 -9.49 21.21 7.39
CA GLN A 153 -10.30 20.02 7.12
C GLN A 153 -9.42 18.80 6.85
N LEU A 154 -8.39 18.92 6.01
CA LEU A 154 -7.43 17.85 5.76
C LEU A 154 -6.74 17.40 7.05
N THR A 155 -6.26 18.35 7.87
CA THR A 155 -5.59 18.02 9.14
C THR A 155 -6.54 17.35 10.15
N GLN A 156 -7.85 17.63 10.05
CA GLN A 156 -8.90 17.00 10.86
C GLN A 156 -9.38 15.64 10.31
N GLY A 157 -8.85 15.16 9.18
CA GLY A 157 -9.30 13.90 8.54
C GLY A 157 -10.65 14.04 7.82
N GLN A 158 -10.96 15.24 7.31
CA GLN A 158 -12.15 15.55 6.51
C GLN A 158 -11.75 15.75 5.05
N GLU A 159 -11.09 14.74 4.45
CA GLU A 159 -10.46 14.87 3.14
C GLU A 159 -11.46 15.18 2.01
N SER A 160 -12.64 14.55 2.04
CA SER A 160 -13.71 14.80 1.06
C SER A 160 -14.19 16.25 1.10
N ASP A 161 -14.36 16.81 2.31
CA ASP A 161 -14.78 18.19 2.48
C ASP A 161 -13.65 19.16 2.08
N ALA A 162 -12.40 18.82 2.41
CA ALA A 162 -11.22 19.58 2.00
C ALA A 162 -11.11 19.68 0.46
N LEU A 163 -11.37 18.58 -0.26
CA LEU A 163 -11.40 18.57 -1.73
C LEU A 163 -12.43 19.55 -2.27
N ALA A 164 -13.65 19.50 -1.76
CA ALA A 164 -14.74 20.39 -2.16
C ALA A 164 -14.42 21.86 -1.83
N THR A 165 -13.80 22.12 -0.68
CA THR A 165 -13.36 23.46 -0.26
C THR A 165 -12.29 24.01 -1.20
N TRP A 166 -11.29 23.22 -1.62
CA TRP A 166 -10.27 23.69 -2.56
C TRP A 166 -10.77 23.86 -3.99
N GLN A 167 -11.79 23.11 -4.42
CA GLN A 167 -12.49 23.38 -5.68
C GLN A 167 -13.21 24.74 -5.64
N ARG A 168 -13.80 25.10 -4.49
CA ARG A 168 -14.38 26.43 -4.29
C ARG A 168 -13.32 27.52 -4.25
N ALA A 169 -12.16 27.26 -3.65
CA ALA A 169 -11.02 28.19 -3.66
C ALA A 169 -10.54 28.45 -5.09
N GLU A 170 -10.38 27.41 -5.91
CA GLU A 170 -10.02 27.52 -7.33
C GLU A 170 -11.04 28.38 -8.10
N ALA A 171 -12.34 28.17 -7.87
CA ALA A 171 -13.39 28.96 -8.50
C ALA A 171 -13.34 30.44 -8.08
N ALA A 172 -12.94 30.74 -6.84
CA ALA A 172 -12.75 32.11 -6.36
C ALA A 172 -11.49 32.76 -6.97
N TYR A 173 -10.36 32.06 -7.06
CA TYR A 173 -9.17 32.56 -7.77
C TYR A 173 -9.44 32.81 -9.26
N LYS A 174 -10.23 31.96 -9.92
CA LYS A 174 -10.70 32.17 -11.31
C LYS A 174 -11.46 33.49 -11.46
N LYS A 175 -12.33 33.83 -10.51
CA LYS A 175 -13.07 35.10 -10.50
C LYS A 175 -12.18 36.30 -10.18
N ALA A 176 -11.13 36.11 -9.38
CA ALA A 176 -10.14 37.13 -9.07
C ALA A 176 -9.15 37.38 -10.22
N GLY A 177 -9.04 36.45 -11.18
CA GLY A 177 -8.05 36.50 -12.26
C GLY A 177 -6.64 36.11 -11.79
N ASP A 178 -6.52 35.36 -10.69
CA ASP A 178 -5.24 34.95 -10.10
C ASP A 178 -4.83 33.55 -10.57
N GLU A 179 -4.05 33.48 -11.63
CA GLU A 179 -3.58 32.22 -12.22
C GLU A 179 -2.71 31.40 -11.25
N VAL A 180 -1.91 32.08 -10.42
CA VAL A 180 -1.05 31.45 -9.42
C VAL A 180 -1.91 30.75 -8.36
N GLY A 181 -2.94 31.42 -7.86
CA GLY A 181 -3.90 30.85 -6.92
C GLY A 181 -4.67 29.64 -7.47
N ILE A 182 -5.06 29.67 -8.75
CA ILE A 182 -5.70 28.53 -9.44
C ILE A 182 -4.80 27.30 -9.38
N LEU A 183 -3.55 27.45 -9.84
CA LEU A 183 -2.58 26.36 -9.88
C LEU A 183 -2.24 25.87 -8.46
N GLY A 184 -2.11 26.78 -7.49
CA GLY A 184 -1.92 26.42 -6.08
C GLY A 184 -3.08 25.61 -5.49
N SER A 185 -4.33 25.99 -5.78
CA SER A 185 -5.50 25.20 -5.36
C SER A 185 -5.56 23.84 -6.04
N GLN A 186 -5.11 23.70 -7.29
CA GLN A 186 -5.03 22.41 -7.98
C GLN A 186 -3.96 21.50 -7.36
N ILE A 187 -2.80 22.04 -6.97
CA ILE A 187 -1.78 21.31 -6.20
C ILE A 187 -2.37 20.82 -4.86
N ASN A 188 -3.12 21.68 -4.15
CA ASN A 188 -3.80 21.27 -2.92
C ASN A 188 -4.83 20.16 -3.15
N GLN A 189 -5.66 20.26 -4.20
CA GLN A 189 -6.57 19.18 -4.59
C GLN A 189 -5.82 17.87 -4.85
N ALA A 190 -4.68 17.92 -5.55
CA ALA A 190 -3.84 16.75 -5.78
C ALA A 190 -3.32 16.15 -4.46
N ARG A 191 -2.97 16.97 -3.47
CA ARG A 191 -2.55 16.51 -2.14
C ARG A 191 -3.64 15.78 -1.38
N VAL A 192 -4.86 16.32 -1.36
CA VAL A 192 -6.00 15.57 -0.80
C VAL A 192 -6.24 14.30 -1.59
N LEU A 193 -6.16 14.31 -2.91
CA LEU A 193 -6.29 13.09 -3.71
C LEU A 193 -5.20 12.06 -3.34
N GLN A 194 -3.97 12.47 -3.04
CA GLN A 194 -2.94 11.57 -2.51
C GLN A 194 -3.30 11.04 -1.12
N ALA A 195 -3.82 11.89 -0.22
CA ALA A 195 -4.30 11.48 1.09
C ALA A 195 -5.45 10.47 0.97
N LEU A 196 -6.31 10.66 -0.05
CA LEU A 196 -7.39 9.75 -0.46
C LEU A 196 -6.91 8.49 -1.19
N GLY A 197 -5.59 8.34 -1.41
CA GLY A 197 -4.94 7.29 -2.21
C GLY A 197 -5.28 7.28 -3.70
N LEU A 198 -5.91 8.34 -4.20
CA LEU A 198 -6.25 8.56 -5.59
C LEU A 198 -5.03 9.13 -6.37
N TYR A 199 -3.87 8.48 -6.27
CA TYR A 199 -2.59 8.99 -6.81
C TYR A 199 -2.63 9.24 -8.31
N ARG A 200 -3.42 8.47 -9.08
CA ARG A 200 -3.56 8.70 -10.52
C ARG A 200 -4.28 10.01 -10.82
N ARG A 201 -5.36 10.31 -10.09
CA ARG A 201 -6.08 11.58 -10.22
C ARG A 201 -5.19 12.73 -9.79
N ALA A 202 -4.44 12.56 -8.71
CA ALA A 202 -3.42 13.52 -8.28
C ALA A 202 -2.35 13.75 -9.36
N THR A 203 -1.82 12.68 -9.96
CA THR A 203 -0.80 12.73 -11.01
C THR A 203 -1.31 13.49 -12.23
N ILE A 204 -2.53 13.19 -12.71
CA ILE A 204 -3.13 13.88 -13.87
C ILE A 204 -3.23 15.39 -13.60
N ILE A 205 -3.70 15.78 -12.41
CA ILE A 205 -3.80 17.20 -12.05
C ILE A 205 -2.41 17.83 -12.01
N LEU A 206 -1.43 17.18 -11.38
CA LEU A 206 -0.08 17.71 -11.25
C LEU A 206 0.67 17.78 -12.59
N GLU A 207 0.43 16.86 -13.53
CA GLU A 207 0.97 16.93 -14.89
C GLU A 207 0.36 18.10 -15.68
N GLN A 208 -0.94 18.37 -15.53
CA GLN A 208 -1.59 19.53 -16.15
C GLN A 208 -1.07 20.85 -15.57
N VAL A 209 -0.91 20.90 -14.25
CA VAL A 209 -0.28 22.04 -13.54
C VAL A 209 1.14 22.26 -14.03
N GLU A 210 1.93 21.18 -14.15
CA GLU A 210 3.32 21.23 -14.59
C GLU A 210 3.46 21.71 -16.04
N GLN A 211 2.62 21.22 -16.97
CA GLN A 211 2.57 21.72 -18.35
C GLN A 211 2.28 23.22 -18.46
N THR A 212 1.51 23.75 -17.52
CA THR A 212 1.20 25.19 -17.45
C THR A 212 2.41 25.95 -16.89
N LEU A 213 2.98 25.48 -15.77
CA LEU A 213 4.14 26.08 -15.10
C LEU A 213 5.42 26.03 -15.96
N GLN A 214 5.57 25.05 -16.84
CA GLN A 214 6.69 25.00 -17.80
C GLN A 214 6.74 26.23 -18.72
N LYS A 215 5.58 26.82 -19.04
CA LYS A 215 5.47 28.01 -19.90
C LYS A 215 5.70 29.31 -19.14
N GLN A 216 5.72 29.25 -17.81
CA GLN A 216 5.95 30.39 -16.94
C GLN A 216 7.43 30.51 -16.53
N PRO A 217 7.90 31.72 -16.20
CA PRO A 217 9.20 31.93 -15.58
C PRO A 217 9.37 31.10 -14.31
N ASP A 218 10.63 30.92 -13.90
CA ASP A 218 10.94 30.20 -12.69
C ASP A 218 10.39 30.90 -11.45
N SER A 219 9.76 30.12 -10.58
CA SER A 219 9.02 30.62 -9.43
C SER A 219 8.93 29.56 -8.33
N ALA A 220 8.68 29.98 -7.09
CA ALA A 220 8.44 29.06 -5.98
C ALA A 220 7.26 28.10 -6.24
N LEU A 221 6.22 28.57 -6.95
CA LEU A 221 5.10 27.72 -7.36
C LEU A 221 5.53 26.60 -8.32
N LYS A 222 6.42 26.91 -9.27
CA LYS A 222 7.00 25.90 -10.18
C LYS A 222 7.83 24.86 -9.43
N VAL A 223 8.63 25.30 -8.46
CA VAL A 223 9.39 24.42 -7.56
C VAL A 223 8.44 23.49 -6.79
N ALA A 224 7.40 24.04 -6.15
CA ALA A 224 6.42 23.30 -5.37
C ALA A 224 5.60 22.32 -6.23
N GLY A 225 5.18 22.72 -7.43
CA GLY A 225 4.46 21.87 -8.38
C GLY A 225 5.30 20.67 -8.84
N LEU A 226 6.55 20.90 -9.23
CA LEU A 226 7.48 19.83 -9.61
C LEU A 226 7.77 18.90 -8.42
N ARG A 227 7.99 19.45 -7.22
CA ARG A 227 8.22 18.63 -6.02
C ARG A 227 7.03 17.73 -5.70
N ASN A 228 5.81 18.27 -5.75
CA ASN A 228 4.57 17.52 -5.55
C ASN A 228 4.36 16.45 -6.63
N LEU A 229 4.63 16.77 -7.90
CA LEU A 229 4.61 15.79 -8.99
C LEU A 229 5.63 14.68 -8.74
N GLY A 230 6.88 15.01 -8.44
CA GLY A 230 7.93 14.04 -8.13
C GLY A 230 7.58 13.13 -6.95
N ASN A 231 7.03 13.70 -5.86
CA ASN A 231 6.54 12.91 -4.72
C ASN A 231 5.40 11.96 -5.13
N THR A 232 4.47 12.41 -5.98
CA THR A 232 3.39 11.55 -6.50
C THR A 232 3.91 10.44 -7.40
N LEU A 233 4.83 10.78 -8.30
CA LEU A 233 5.48 9.82 -9.20
C LEU A 233 6.21 8.73 -8.41
N ARG A 234 6.86 9.09 -7.30
CA ARG A 234 7.51 8.13 -6.39
C ARG A 234 6.50 7.14 -5.82
N LEU A 235 5.32 7.64 -5.41
CA LEU A 235 4.26 6.82 -4.84
C LEU A 235 3.64 5.86 -5.86
N VAL A 236 3.53 6.28 -7.12
CA VAL A 236 3.06 5.40 -8.20
C VAL A 236 4.15 4.49 -8.79
N GLY A 237 5.37 4.53 -8.24
CA GLY A 237 6.49 3.67 -8.64
C GLY A 237 7.32 4.16 -9.83
N ASP A 238 7.03 5.34 -10.40
CA ASP A 238 7.78 5.92 -11.52
C ASP A 238 9.05 6.64 -11.01
N LEU A 239 10.01 5.86 -10.53
CA LEU A 239 11.23 6.36 -9.86
C LEU A 239 12.17 7.10 -10.81
N ASP A 240 12.21 6.73 -12.09
CA ASP A 240 13.06 7.38 -13.09
C ASP A 240 12.56 8.80 -13.38
N ARG A 241 11.26 8.95 -13.67
CA ARG A 241 10.67 10.27 -13.89
C ARG A 241 10.65 11.10 -12.62
N THR A 242 10.45 10.48 -11.46
CA THR A 242 10.60 11.13 -10.14
C THR A 242 11.95 11.83 -10.03
N ARG A 243 13.05 11.12 -10.33
CA ARG A 243 14.40 11.67 -10.22
C ARG A 243 14.57 12.89 -11.12
N ILE A 244 14.12 12.80 -12.38
CA ILE A 244 14.20 13.90 -13.35
C ILE A 244 13.44 15.13 -12.85
N VAL A 245 12.17 14.94 -12.46
CA VAL A 245 11.29 16.05 -12.02
C VAL A 245 11.82 16.71 -10.74
N LEU A 246 12.30 15.92 -9.78
CA LEU A 246 12.87 16.48 -8.53
C LEU A 246 14.21 17.18 -8.77
N GLN A 247 15.05 16.69 -9.68
CA GLN A 247 16.29 17.38 -10.06
C GLN A 247 16.01 18.71 -10.77
N GLN A 248 14.99 18.77 -11.62
CA GLN A 248 14.53 20.02 -12.21
C GLN A 248 14.03 21.00 -11.15
N SER A 249 13.23 20.53 -10.20
CA SER A 249 12.77 21.33 -9.05
C SER A 249 13.95 21.90 -8.26
N LEU A 250 14.96 21.07 -7.97
CA LEU A 250 16.17 21.48 -7.25
C LEU A 250 16.95 22.56 -8.00
N ALA A 251 17.22 22.36 -9.29
CA ALA A 251 17.97 23.30 -10.11
C ALA A 251 17.25 24.66 -10.27
N ILE A 252 15.92 24.68 -10.21
CA ILE A 252 15.15 25.93 -10.19
C ILE A 252 15.30 26.61 -8.83
N ALA A 253 15.13 25.87 -7.73
CA ALA A 253 15.24 26.40 -6.38
C ALA A 253 16.64 26.98 -6.09
N GLU A 254 17.70 26.33 -6.57
CA GLU A 254 19.08 26.82 -6.45
C GLU A 254 19.30 28.13 -7.21
N ARG A 255 18.77 28.27 -8.43
CA ARG A 255 18.85 29.53 -9.20
C ARG A 255 18.08 30.67 -8.53
N LEU A 256 16.87 30.39 -8.04
CA LEU A 256 16.09 31.40 -7.30
C LEU A 256 16.81 31.88 -6.04
N ARG A 257 17.53 30.99 -5.36
CA ARG A 257 18.37 31.32 -4.21
C ARG A 257 19.54 32.22 -4.57
N GLU A 258 20.24 31.91 -5.66
CA GLU A 258 21.36 32.74 -6.15
C GLU A 258 20.90 34.16 -6.49
N GLU A 259 19.70 34.32 -7.02
CA GLU A 259 19.09 35.60 -7.40
C GLU A 259 18.52 36.40 -6.22
N SER A 260 18.14 35.76 -5.10
CA SER A 260 17.39 36.43 -4.01
C SER A 260 18.24 37.25 -3.04
N HIS A 261 19.56 36.98 -2.95
CA HIS A 261 20.54 37.61 -2.04
C HIS A 261 20.09 37.78 -0.56
N SER A 262 19.04 37.08 -0.10
CA SER A 262 18.43 37.21 1.23
C SER A 262 18.88 36.11 2.19
N SER A 263 19.02 36.44 3.48
CA SER A 263 19.46 35.51 4.54
C SER A 263 18.33 34.67 5.18
N LEU A 264 17.06 34.98 4.90
CA LEU A 264 15.88 34.21 5.33
C LEU A 264 15.20 33.62 4.09
N ASP A 265 15.86 32.65 3.48
CA ASP A 265 15.58 32.22 2.12
C ASP A 265 14.55 31.09 2.08
N GLU A 266 13.32 31.38 1.67
CA GLU A 266 12.28 30.38 1.39
C GLU A 266 12.81 29.29 0.46
N SER A 267 13.67 29.66 -0.49
CA SER A 267 14.36 28.75 -1.40
C SER A 267 15.22 27.72 -0.66
N ALA A 268 15.84 28.05 0.49
CA ALA A 268 16.60 27.09 1.29
C ALA A 268 15.70 26.04 1.96
N SER A 269 14.48 26.43 2.36
CA SER A 269 13.48 25.47 2.84
C SER A 269 13.00 24.55 1.73
N ASP A 270 12.78 25.10 0.53
CA ASP A 270 12.41 24.32 -0.65
C ASP A 270 13.51 23.34 -1.06
N ILE A 271 14.77 23.79 -1.12
CA ILE A 271 15.93 22.94 -1.40
C ILE A 271 16.01 21.79 -0.40
N SER A 272 15.91 22.07 0.91
CA SER A 272 15.87 21.01 1.93
C SER A 272 14.72 20.02 1.68
N GLY A 273 13.52 20.52 1.39
CA GLY A 273 12.35 19.73 1.06
C GLY A 273 12.54 18.81 -0.16
N ILE A 274 13.22 19.29 -1.20
CA ILE A 274 13.51 18.55 -2.43
C ILE A 274 14.61 17.51 -2.18
N LEU A 275 15.65 17.85 -1.43
CA LEU A 275 16.71 16.92 -1.05
C LEU A 275 16.16 15.76 -0.21
N MET A 276 15.25 16.01 0.73
CA MET A 276 14.54 14.94 1.44
C MET A 276 13.74 14.06 0.46
N SER A 277 13.01 14.67 -0.49
CA SER A 277 12.28 13.93 -1.53
C SER A 277 13.20 13.07 -2.41
N LEU A 278 14.37 13.58 -2.80
CA LEU A 278 15.39 12.84 -3.55
C LEU A 278 15.98 11.69 -2.72
N GLY A 279 16.27 11.95 -1.44
CA GLY A 279 16.69 10.94 -0.47
C GLY A 279 15.68 9.80 -0.36
N ASN A 280 14.39 10.12 -0.25
CA ASN A 280 13.30 9.15 -0.23
C ASN A 280 13.22 8.34 -1.53
N THR A 281 13.45 8.97 -2.68
CA THR A 281 13.48 8.30 -3.99
C THR A 281 14.61 7.30 -4.09
N VAL A 282 15.85 7.69 -3.75
CA VAL A 282 17.00 6.77 -3.83
C VAL A 282 16.96 5.69 -2.74
N ARG A 283 16.37 5.99 -1.57
CA ARG A 283 16.04 4.99 -0.54
C ARG A 283 15.11 3.92 -1.11
N ALA A 284 14.05 4.30 -1.84
CA ALA A 284 13.14 3.35 -2.48
C ALA A 284 13.82 2.49 -3.58
N GLN A 285 14.96 2.95 -4.11
CA GLN A 285 15.80 2.19 -5.06
C GLN A 285 16.81 1.26 -4.36
N GLY A 286 16.88 1.27 -3.02
CA GLY A 286 17.84 0.48 -2.24
C GLY A 286 19.21 1.13 -2.07
N GLU A 287 19.37 2.41 -2.47
CA GLU A 287 20.64 3.14 -2.38
C GLU A 287 20.79 3.86 -1.02
N THR A 288 20.98 3.10 0.06
CA THR A 288 21.01 3.61 1.44
C THR A 288 22.05 4.73 1.67
N ASP A 289 23.28 4.58 1.19
CA ASP A 289 24.34 5.58 1.39
C ASP A 289 24.05 6.89 0.65
N THR A 290 23.46 6.81 -0.55
CA THR A 290 23.05 7.98 -1.32
C THR A 290 21.92 8.72 -0.62
N ALA A 291 20.93 7.99 -0.07
CA ALA A 291 19.84 8.57 0.70
C ALA A 291 20.34 9.34 1.93
N LEU A 292 21.26 8.74 2.70
CA LEU A 292 21.86 9.38 3.88
C LEU A 292 22.61 10.68 3.53
N LYS A 293 23.25 10.75 2.36
CA LYS A 293 23.89 12.00 1.89
C LYS A 293 22.86 13.10 1.63
N PHE A 294 21.77 12.78 0.94
CA PHE A 294 20.70 13.75 0.68
C PHE A 294 20.05 14.26 1.96
N TYR A 295 19.76 13.39 2.93
CA TYR A 295 19.18 13.83 4.20
C TYR A 295 20.15 14.71 5.01
N ARG A 296 21.45 14.40 4.97
CA ARG A 296 22.47 15.25 5.60
C ARG A 296 22.53 16.63 4.96
N GLN A 297 22.57 16.70 3.63
CA GLN A 297 22.53 17.98 2.90
C GLN A 297 21.25 18.76 3.21
N ALA A 298 20.11 18.07 3.30
CA ALA A 298 18.83 18.69 3.67
C ALA A 298 18.86 19.28 5.09
N ALA A 299 19.53 18.63 6.04
CA ALA A 299 19.70 19.13 7.41
C ALA A 299 20.69 20.29 7.49
N GLU A 300 21.74 20.32 6.65
CA GLU A 300 22.75 21.37 6.61
C GLU A 300 22.21 22.68 6.01
N ILE A 301 21.38 22.59 4.97
CA ILE A 301 20.80 23.76 4.29
C ILE A 301 19.55 24.32 4.97
N ALA A 302 18.90 23.51 5.81
CA ALA A 302 17.65 23.86 6.47
C ALA A 302 17.77 25.16 7.29
N PRO A 303 16.97 26.21 6.99
CA PRO A 303 17.06 27.48 7.69
C PRO A 303 16.37 27.46 9.06
N LEU A 304 15.39 26.57 9.26
CA LEU A 304 14.62 26.46 10.51
C LEU A 304 15.02 25.19 11.28
N ALA A 305 15.11 25.30 12.60
CA ALA A 305 15.39 24.19 13.50
C ALA A 305 14.43 23.01 13.29
N THR A 306 13.16 23.31 13.04
CA THR A 306 12.13 22.29 12.78
C THR A 306 12.36 21.53 11.47
N ILE A 307 12.90 22.16 10.41
CA ILE A 307 13.21 21.47 9.14
C ILE A 307 14.44 20.58 9.33
N LYS A 308 15.45 21.15 10.00
CA LYS A 308 16.70 20.47 10.29
C LYS A 308 16.47 19.19 11.10
N ILE A 309 15.73 19.28 12.20
CA ILE A 309 15.41 18.11 13.04
C ILE A 309 14.65 17.07 12.23
N GLN A 310 13.68 17.46 11.39
CA GLN A 310 12.95 16.52 10.55
C GLN A 310 13.89 15.73 9.62
N ALA A 311 14.80 16.40 8.92
CA ALA A 311 15.79 15.74 8.08
C ALA A 311 16.72 14.81 8.88
N GLN A 312 17.13 15.22 10.08
CA GLN A 312 17.95 14.41 10.99
C GLN A 312 17.20 13.19 11.54
N VAL A 313 15.90 13.29 11.81
CA VAL A 313 15.07 12.15 12.23
C VAL A 313 14.92 11.15 11.09
N ILE A 314 14.67 11.61 9.86
CA ILE A 314 14.63 10.72 8.69
C ILE A 314 15.98 9.98 8.52
N GLN A 315 17.09 10.70 8.70
CA GLN A 315 18.42 10.11 8.68
C GLN A 315 18.64 9.09 9.80
N LEU A 316 18.23 9.40 11.04
CA LEU A 316 18.32 8.50 12.19
C LEU A 316 17.55 7.20 11.92
N ASN A 317 16.33 7.31 11.41
CA ASN A 317 15.47 6.16 11.10
C ASN A 317 16.12 5.26 10.04
N LEU A 318 16.71 5.84 8.99
CA LEU A 318 17.41 5.08 7.96
C LEU A 318 18.67 4.39 8.50
N LEU A 319 19.44 5.05 9.38
CA LEU A 319 20.61 4.45 10.03
C LEU A 319 20.21 3.23 10.88
N ILE A 320 19.12 3.34 11.64
CA ILE A 320 18.58 2.26 12.45
C ILE A 320 18.09 1.10 11.58
N GLN A 321 17.37 1.39 10.49
CA GLN A 321 16.91 0.38 9.54
C GLN A 321 18.09 -0.35 8.86
N ALA A 322 19.19 0.36 8.61
CA ALA A 322 20.42 -0.20 8.05
C ALA A 322 21.34 -0.84 9.12
N GLU A 323 20.89 -0.97 10.37
CA GLU A 323 21.66 -1.52 11.50
C GLU A 323 23.00 -0.80 11.76
N ARG A 324 23.10 0.48 11.41
CA ARG A 324 24.30 1.34 11.59
C ARG A 324 24.29 2.01 12.97
N TRP A 325 24.31 1.20 14.02
CA TRP A 325 24.06 1.61 15.40
C TRP A 325 24.98 2.74 15.90
N ALA A 326 26.28 2.70 15.62
CA ALA A 326 27.23 3.71 16.09
C ALA A 326 26.96 5.11 15.49
N GLU A 327 26.57 5.15 14.22
CA GLU A 327 26.21 6.40 13.55
C GLU A 327 24.85 6.91 14.04
N ALA A 328 23.88 6.01 14.26
CA ALA A 328 22.60 6.36 14.86
C ALA A 328 22.78 6.96 16.26
N GLN A 329 23.63 6.37 17.10
CA GLN A 329 23.95 6.90 18.43
C GLN A 329 24.63 8.27 18.36
N THR A 330 25.57 8.45 17.43
CA THR A 330 26.24 9.74 17.21
C THR A 330 25.24 10.81 16.79
N LEU A 331 24.34 10.50 15.87
CA LEU A 331 23.31 11.44 15.41
C LEU A 331 22.29 11.75 16.52
N TRP A 332 21.91 10.76 17.33
CA TRP A 332 21.02 10.95 18.48
C TRP A 332 21.58 11.98 19.48
N THR A 333 22.87 11.91 19.82
CA THR A 333 23.49 12.87 20.74
C THR A 333 23.51 14.31 20.19
N GLN A 334 23.48 14.47 18.86
CA GLN A 334 23.35 15.78 18.20
C GLN A 334 21.91 16.30 18.17
N ILE A 335 20.92 15.41 18.02
CA ILE A 335 19.50 15.78 17.96
C ILE A 335 18.98 16.20 19.34
N GLN A 336 19.40 15.49 20.39
CA GLN A 336 18.86 15.65 21.74
C GLN A 336 18.81 17.11 22.28
N PRO A 337 19.87 17.93 22.20
CA PRO A 337 19.79 19.32 22.67
C PRO A 337 18.88 20.19 21.80
N GLN A 338 18.90 20.00 20.49
CA GLN A 338 18.06 20.76 19.55
C GLN A 338 16.56 20.50 19.79
N LEU A 339 16.21 19.27 20.14
CA LEU A 339 14.83 18.88 20.44
C LEU A 339 14.29 19.56 21.70
N ALA A 340 15.15 19.76 22.71
CA ALA A 340 14.76 20.42 23.96
C ALA A 340 14.47 21.92 23.78
N GLU A 341 15.00 22.53 22.73
CA GLU A 341 14.80 23.96 22.40
C GLU A 341 13.54 24.21 21.56
N LEU A 342 12.87 23.17 21.05
CA LEU A 342 11.68 23.35 20.23
C LEU A 342 10.50 23.89 21.06
N PRO A 343 9.82 24.96 20.59
CA PRO A 343 8.59 25.42 21.22
C PRO A 343 7.51 24.33 21.24
N PRO A 344 6.71 24.22 22.31
CA PRO A 344 5.57 23.31 22.36
C PRO A 344 4.64 23.53 21.18
N SER A 345 4.45 22.48 20.38
CA SER A 345 3.62 22.49 19.18
C SER A 345 3.29 21.05 18.79
N ARG A 346 2.27 20.85 17.96
CA ARG A 346 1.94 19.51 17.44
C ARG A 346 3.14 18.85 16.75
N LEU A 347 3.90 19.62 15.98
CA LEU A 347 5.10 19.15 15.29
C LEU A 347 6.15 18.65 16.28
N ALA A 348 6.41 19.39 17.37
CA ALA A 348 7.35 18.99 18.39
C ALA A 348 6.93 17.69 19.10
N VAL A 349 5.63 17.52 19.36
CA VAL A 349 5.09 16.30 19.98
C VAL A 349 5.25 15.09 19.07
N TYR A 350 4.88 15.19 17.78
CA TYR A 350 5.08 14.12 16.81
C TYR A 350 6.56 13.75 16.67
N THR A 351 7.44 14.75 16.60
CA THR A 351 8.89 14.55 16.48
C THR A 351 9.43 13.74 17.67
N GLN A 352 9.00 14.04 18.89
CA GLN A 352 9.38 13.28 20.09
C GLN A 352 8.90 11.83 20.04
N ILE A 353 7.67 11.59 19.58
CA ILE A 353 7.09 10.26 19.43
C ILE A 353 7.87 9.45 18.38
N ASP A 354 8.14 10.03 17.22
CA ASP A 354 8.84 9.36 16.11
C ASP A 354 10.28 8.98 16.51
N ILE A 355 10.98 9.87 17.21
CA ILE A 355 12.30 9.58 17.77
C ILE A 355 12.21 8.46 18.81
N ALA A 356 11.25 8.52 19.75
CA ALA A 356 11.10 7.50 20.78
C ALA A 356 10.86 6.11 20.18
N GLN A 357 9.99 5.99 19.17
CA GLN A 357 9.76 4.73 18.43
C GLN A 357 11.05 4.20 17.80
N SER A 358 11.87 5.10 17.26
CA SER A 358 13.15 4.76 16.63
C SER A 358 14.17 4.27 17.66
N LEU A 359 14.28 4.94 18.81
CA LEU A 359 15.15 4.52 19.91
C LEU A 359 14.71 3.20 20.54
N MET A 360 13.39 2.96 20.65
CA MET A 360 12.83 1.68 21.12
C MET A 360 13.30 0.49 20.27
N LYS A 361 13.43 0.69 18.96
CA LYS A 361 13.96 -0.32 18.03
C LYS A 361 15.44 -0.63 18.30
N ILE A 362 16.28 0.40 18.51
CA ILE A 362 17.69 0.20 18.91
C ILE A 362 17.79 -0.62 20.20
N GLY A 363 16.96 -0.30 21.20
CA GLY A 363 16.96 -1.01 22.48
C GLY A 363 16.61 -2.49 22.35
N ARG A 364 15.78 -2.88 21.37
CA ARG A 364 15.35 -4.28 21.16
C ARG A 364 16.41 -5.13 20.46
N ASP A 365 17.15 -4.57 19.51
CA ASP A 365 17.94 -5.32 18.52
C ASP A 365 19.44 -5.46 18.87
N GLY A 366 19.88 -5.07 20.08
CA GLY A 366 21.14 -5.55 20.65
C GLY A 366 22.38 -4.65 20.49
N ALA A 367 22.25 -3.33 20.61
CA ALA A 367 23.40 -2.49 20.98
C ALA A 367 23.51 -2.40 22.51
N GLY A 368 24.70 -2.62 23.08
CA GLY A 368 24.93 -2.36 24.50
C GLY A 368 24.44 -0.95 24.89
N GLY A 369 23.70 -0.84 26.00
CA GLY A 369 22.98 0.39 26.36
C GLY A 369 21.45 0.33 26.19
N GLU A 370 20.86 -0.87 26.05
CA GLU A 370 19.40 -1.10 26.00
C GLU A 370 18.63 -0.26 27.06
N SER A 371 19.14 -0.18 28.29
CA SER A 371 18.53 0.61 29.36
C SER A 371 18.55 2.12 29.10
N GLU A 372 19.57 2.65 28.41
CA GLU A 372 19.68 4.08 28.10
C GLU A 372 18.65 4.51 27.05
N PHE A 373 18.52 3.75 25.96
CA PHE A 373 17.56 4.05 24.89
C PHE A 373 16.11 3.87 25.35
N ILE A 374 15.82 2.84 26.15
CA ILE A 374 14.50 2.66 26.78
C ILE A 374 14.18 3.86 27.69
N LEU A 375 15.15 4.30 28.51
CA LEU A 375 14.96 5.46 29.40
C LEU A 375 14.77 6.76 28.62
N ALA A 376 15.55 6.98 27.56
CA ALA A 376 15.41 8.13 26.67
C ALA A 376 14.02 8.14 26.01
N SER A 377 13.56 6.99 25.51
CA SER A 377 12.23 6.81 24.93
C SER A 377 11.13 7.15 25.95
N ALA A 378 11.24 6.64 27.18
CA ALA A 378 10.30 6.94 28.25
C ALA A 378 10.20 8.44 28.55
N ARG A 379 11.35 9.14 28.62
CA ARG A 379 11.41 10.59 28.88
C ARG A 379 10.78 11.40 27.74
N LEU A 380 11.12 11.06 26.49
CA LEU A 380 10.54 11.70 25.31
C LEU A 380 9.03 11.54 25.28
N LEU A 381 8.53 10.33 25.53
CA LEU A 381 7.10 10.07 25.49
C LEU A 381 6.34 10.70 26.67
N ALA A 382 6.95 10.79 27.86
CA ALA A 382 6.38 11.52 28.99
C ALA A 382 6.25 13.02 28.70
N ASN A 383 7.29 13.62 28.11
CA ASN A 383 7.27 15.02 27.68
C ASN A 383 6.24 15.26 26.57
N ALA A 384 6.20 14.37 25.56
CA ALA A 384 5.23 14.41 24.48
C ALA A 384 3.78 14.34 25.02
N LEU A 385 3.51 13.46 25.98
CA LEU A 385 2.20 13.36 26.63
C LEU A 385 1.83 14.63 27.41
N GLN A 386 2.77 15.18 28.18
CA GLN A 386 2.56 16.42 28.91
C GLN A 386 2.27 17.59 27.97
N GLN A 387 3.04 17.70 26.88
CA GLN A 387 2.84 18.75 25.87
C GLN A 387 1.50 18.57 25.16
N ALA A 388 1.15 17.36 24.70
CA ALA A 388 -0.13 17.09 24.05
C ALA A 388 -1.33 17.51 24.93
N ARG A 389 -1.27 17.21 26.23
CA ARG A 389 -2.28 17.65 27.20
C ARG A 389 -2.32 19.16 27.38
N SER A 390 -1.15 19.81 27.47
CA SER A 390 -1.09 21.27 27.59
C SER A 390 -1.64 22.00 26.36
N LEU A 391 -1.54 21.36 25.18
CA LEU A 391 -2.08 21.82 23.92
C LEU A 391 -3.57 21.46 23.74
N ASN A 392 -4.14 20.64 24.62
CA ASN A 392 -5.47 20.01 24.45
C ASN A 392 -5.63 19.25 23.13
N ASP A 393 -4.54 18.68 22.59
CA ASP A 393 -4.58 17.91 21.35
C ASP A 393 -4.77 16.41 21.64
N ALA A 394 -6.04 15.99 21.67
CA ALA A 394 -6.42 14.60 21.92
C ALA A 394 -5.82 13.60 20.91
N ARG A 395 -5.52 14.05 19.67
CA ARG A 395 -4.96 13.18 18.63
C ARG A 395 -3.51 12.82 18.95
N THR A 396 -2.68 13.82 19.28
CA THR A 396 -1.29 13.57 19.71
C THR A 396 -1.20 12.96 21.10
N GLU A 397 -2.16 13.24 21.99
CA GLU A 397 -2.26 12.56 23.29
C GLU A 397 -2.50 11.05 23.11
N SER A 398 -3.42 10.66 22.22
CA SER A 398 -3.65 9.26 21.88
C SER A 398 -2.36 8.59 21.38
N TYR A 399 -1.58 9.27 20.52
CA TYR A 399 -0.30 8.75 20.05
C TYR A 399 0.76 8.58 21.13
N ALA A 400 0.91 9.58 22.00
CA ALA A 400 1.85 9.49 23.11
C ALA A 400 1.49 8.34 24.07
N LEU A 401 0.21 8.20 24.43
CA LEU A 401 -0.28 7.12 25.29
C LEU A 401 -0.10 5.74 24.68
N GLY A 402 -0.49 5.56 23.41
CA GLY A 402 -0.38 4.27 22.74
C GLY A 402 1.08 3.84 22.58
N THR A 403 1.96 4.78 22.24
CA THR A 403 3.40 4.52 22.11
C THR A 403 4.05 4.22 23.48
N LEU A 404 3.63 4.90 24.56
CA LEU A 404 4.01 4.50 25.92
C LEU A 404 3.54 3.07 26.22
N GLY A 405 2.31 2.71 25.83
CA GLY A 405 1.79 1.35 25.92
C GLY A 405 2.74 0.34 25.27
N THR A 406 3.25 0.64 24.07
CA THR A 406 4.24 -0.19 23.36
C THR A 406 5.58 -0.27 24.08
N LEU A 407 6.03 0.80 24.72
CA LEU A 407 7.25 0.76 25.55
C LEU A 407 7.06 -0.15 26.77
N TYR A 408 5.88 -0.11 27.40
CA TYR A 408 5.53 -1.01 28.50
C TYR A 408 5.37 -2.46 28.03
N GLU A 409 4.84 -2.69 26.83
CA GLU A 409 4.81 -4.02 26.17
C GLU A 409 6.24 -4.57 26.01
N GLN A 410 7.17 -3.77 25.46
CA GLN A 410 8.58 -4.16 25.28
C GLN A 410 9.28 -4.52 26.60
N THR A 411 8.95 -3.81 27.68
CA THR A 411 9.48 -4.09 29.03
C THR A 411 8.64 -5.10 29.81
N ARG A 412 7.67 -5.78 29.17
CA ARG A 412 6.80 -6.83 29.72
C ARG A 412 5.94 -6.39 30.92
N GLN A 413 5.62 -5.10 31.00
CA GLN A 413 4.73 -4.54 32.02
C GLN A 413 3.30 -4.52 31.49
N TRP A 414 2.70 -5.70 31.38
CA TRP A 414 1.47 -5.94 30.62
C TRP A 414 0.26 -5.13 31.09
N ASP A 415 0.08 -4.93 32.40
CA ASP A 415 -1.06 -4.18 32.93
C ASP A 415 -0.97 -2.69 32.57
N ASN A 416 0.22 -2.10 32.72
CA ASN A 416 0.49 -0.71 32.29
C ASN A 416 0.31 -0.56 30.77
N ALA A 417 0.81 -1.53 30.00
CA ALA A 417 0.65 -1.56 28.55
C ALA A 417 -0.83 -1.59 28.16
N GLN A 418 -1.63 -2.45 28.80
CA GLN A 418 -3.07 -2.57 28.54
C GLN A 418 -3.80 -1.26 28.89
N GLU A 419 -3.56 -0.71 30.08
CA GLU A 419 -4.24 0.50 30.56
C GLU A 419 -3.99 1.70 29.63
N LEU A 420 -2.73 1.94 29.27
CA LEU A 420 -2.36 3.06 28.40
C LEU A 420 -2.89 2.89 26.98
N THR A 421 -2.89 1.67 26.46
CA THR A 421 -3.47 1.36 25.14
C THR A 421 -4.98 1.59 25.13
N GLN A 422 -5.68 1.19 26.19
CA GLN A 422 -7.12 1.43 26.31
C GLN A 422 -7.44 2.91 26.37
N LYS A 423 -6.67 3.70 27.13
CA LYS A 423 -6.81 5.17 27.16
C LYS A 423 -6.57 5.78 25.77
N ALA A 424 -5.52 5.34 25.08
CA ALA A 424 -5.20 5.78 23.73
C ALA A 424 -6.32 5.46 22.73
N LEU A 425 -6.87 4.24 22.79
CA LEU A 425 -7.97 3.79 21.95
C LEU A 425 -9.26 4.58 22.19
N ILE A 426 -9.64 4.81 23.45
CA ILE A 426 -10.82 5.60 23.81
C ILE A 426 -10.72 7.02 23.25
N LEU A 427 -9.54 7.66 23.38
CA LEU A 427 -9.31 8.98 22.81
C LEU A 427 -9.46 8.96 21.28
N ALA A 428 -8.83 7.99 20.60
CA ALA A 428 -8.92 7.84 19.14
C ALA A 428 -10.36 7.66 18.66
N GLN A 429 -11.15 6.84 19.35
CA GLN A 429 -12.57 6.64 19.03
C GLN A 429 -13.40 7.89 19.31
N THR A 430 -13.12 8.62 20.39
CA THR A 430 -13.84 9.85 20.77
C THR A 430 -13.68 10.95 19.73
N ILE A 431 -12.50 11.05 19.12
CA ILE A 431 -12.22 12.02 18.05
C ILE A 431 -12.51 11.49 16.64
N ASN A 432 -13.14 10.31 16.53
CA ASN A 432 -13.42 9.63 15.26
C ASN A 432 -12.17 9.49 14.36
N ALA A 433 -11.06 9.01 14.92
CA ALA A 433 -9.80 8.78 14.21
C ALA A 433 -9.57 7.27 13.96
N PRO A 434 -10.24 6.65 12.98
CA PRO A 434 -10.09 5.23 12.67
C PRO A 434 -8.66 4.88 12.25
N ASP A 435 -7.94 5.82 11.63
CA ASP A 435 -6.53 5.71 11.23
C ASP A 435 -5.57 5.54 12.44
N ILE A 436 -6.04 5.89 13.64
CA ILE A 436 -5.36 5.67 14.91
C ILE A 436 -5.93 4.45 15.63
N ALA A 437 -7.25 4.33 15.65
CA ALA A 437 -7.97 3.33 16.42
C ALA A 437 -7.52 1.90 16.07
N TYR A 438 -7.33 1.59 14.78
CA TYR A 438 -6.89 0.24 14.38
C TYR A 438 -5.52 -0.13 14.96
N GLN A 439 -4.61 0.84 15.10
CA GLN A 439 -3.27 0.61 15.65
C GLN A 439 -3.37 0.22 17.13
N TRP A 440 -4.24 0.88 17.89
CA TRP A 440 -4.45 0.59 19.32
C TRP A 440 -5.30 -0.64 19.56
N GLN A 441 -6.25 -0.94 18.67
CA GLN A 441 -6.96 -2.23 18.67
C GLN A 441 -5.98 -3.39 18.45
N TRP A 442 -5.08 -3.27 17.47
CA TRP A 442 -4.03 -4.25 17.23
C TRP A 442 -3.09 -4.39 18.43
N HIS A 443 -2.57 -3.28 18.96
CA HIS A 443 -1.69 -3.28 20.13
C HIS A 443 -2.37 -3.89 21.36
N LEU A 444 -3.64 -3.55 21.60
CA LEU A 444 -4.42 -4.13 22.69
C LEU A 444 -4.58 -5.64 22.50
N GLY A 445 -4.82 -6.09 21.27
CA GLY A 445 -4.84 -7.50 20.90
C GLY A 445 -3.54 -8.22 21.28
N ARG A 446 -2.37 -7.64 20.94
CA ARG A 446 -1.05 -8.21 21.31
C ARG A 446 -0.86 -8.32 22.81
N VAL A 447 -1.14 -7.24 23.55
CA VAL A 447 -1.01 -7.23 25.01
C VAL A 447 -1.93 -8.26 25.66
N LEU A 448 -3.19 -8.34 25.21
CA LEU A 448 -4.15 -9.32 25.71
C LEU A 448 -3.77 -10.76 25.36
N LYS A 449 -3.21 -11.00 24.17
CA LYS A 449 -2.65 -12.30 23.77
C LYS A 449 -1.53 -12.71 24.73
N ALA A 450 -0.54 -11.84 24.94
CA ALA A 450 0.58 -12.14 25.85
C ALA A 450 0.11 -12.41 27.29
N GLN A 451 -0.86 -11.65 27.80
CA GLN A 451 -1.48 -11.92 29.10
C GLN A 451 -2.25 -13.25 29.12
N GLY A 452 -3.00 -13.53 28.06
CA GLY A 452 -3.73 -14.79 27.88
C GLY A 452 -2.80 -16.00 27.86
N ASP A 453 -1.69 -15.93 27.12
CA ASP A 453 -0.66 -16.96 27.06
C ASP A 453 -0.05 -17.23 28.46
N ILE A 454 0.13 -16.19 29.28
CA ILE A 454 0.60 -16.32 30.67
C ILE A 454 -0.45 -16.99 31.55
N ASP A 455 -1.71 -16.59 31.45
CA ASP A 455 -2.82 -17.19 32.21
C ASP A 455 -2.99 -18.67 31.83
N ASP A 456 -2.89 -18.95 30.54
CA ASP A 456 -3.02 -20.27 29.95
C ASP A 456 -1.84 -21.18 30.30
N SER A 457 -0.62 -20.65 30.44
CA SER A 457 0.53 -21.42 30.96
C SER A 457 0.33 -21.94 32.38
N LYS A 458 -0.62 -21.36 33.13
CA LYS A 458 -0.99 -21.75 34.50
C LYS A 458 -2.24 -22.64 34.55
N SER A 459 -2.83 -22.98 33.40
CA SER A 459 -4.07 -23.74 33.23
C SER A 459 -3.85 -24.91 32.26
N GLU A 460 -4.63 -25.99 32.37
CA GLU A 460 -4.58 -27.09 31.40
C GLU A 460 -5.28 -26.76 30.07
N ALA A 461 -5.85 -25.56 29.92
CA ALA A 461 -6.70 -25.17 28.78
C ALA A 461 -6.18 -23.93 28.00
N VAL A 462 -5.16 -24.13 27.16
CA VAL A 462 -4.46 -23.14 26.31
C VAL A 462 -5.36 -22.47 25.26
N GLY A 463 -5.67 -21.18 25.37
CA GLY A 463 -6.52 -20.42 24.43
C GLY A 463 -7.97 -20.28 24.89
N SER A 464 -8.28 -20.70 26.12
CA SER A 464 -9.62 -20.60 26.72
C SER A 464 -9.79 -19.39 27.64
N SER A 465 -8.69 -18.72 28.00
CA SER A 465 -8.71 -17.57 28.90
C SER A 465 -9.65 -16.46 28.39
N ARG A 466 -10.24 -15.71 29.33
CA ARG A 466 -11.02 -14.51 29.01
C ARG A 466 -10.19 -13.52 28.19
N LYS A 467 -8.88 -13.47 28.46
CA LYS A 467 -7.90 -12.62 27.78
C LYS A 467 -7.70 -13.06 26.33
N HIS A 468 -7.66 -14.35 26.04
CA HIS A 468 -7.60 -14.86 24.67
C HIS A 468 -8.78 -14.41 23.80
N LYS A 469 -10.00 -14.56 24.34
CA LYS A 469 -11.22 -14.10 23.66
C LYS A 469 -11.22 -12.59 23.45
N ALA A 470 -10.72 -11.83 24.44
CA ALA A 470 -10.58 -10.39 24.32
C ALA A 470 -9.52 -9.99 23.28
N ALA A 471 -8.43 -10.76 23.15
CA ALA A 471 -7.43 -10.56 22.11
C ALA A 471 -8.06 -10.75 20.71
N ILE A 472 -8.75 -11.87 20.47
CA ILE A 472 -9.47 -12.11 19.21
C ILE A 472 -10.42 -10.96 18.88
N ALA A 473 -11.18 -10.47 19.86
CA ALA A 473 -12.09 -9.34 19.65
C ALA A 473 -11.34 -8.05 19.24
N ALA A 474 -10.24 -7.72 19.93
CA ALA A 474 -9.44 -6.53 19.62
C ALA A 474 -8.79 -6.61 18.23
N TYR A 475 -8.24 -7.77 17.84
CA TYR A 475 -7.72 -7.99 16.49
C TYR A 475 -8.81 -7.95 15.41
N THR A 476 -9.98 -8.52 15.70
CA THR A 476 -11.13 -8.48 14.77
C THR A 476 -11.53 -7.03 14.50
N GLU A 477 -11.60 -6.20 15.54
CA GLU A 477 -11.91 -4.79 15.39
C GLU A 477 -10.84 -4.02 14.61
N ALA A 478 -9.55 -4.36 14.81
CA ALA A 478 -8.45 -3.78 14.02
C ALA A 478 -8.61 -4.10 12.52
N VAL A 479 -8.91 -5.36 12.18
CA VAL A 479 -9.16 -5.79 10.79
C VAL A 479 -10.41 -5.13 10.21
N ASN A 480 -11.48 -4.98 10.99
CA ASN A 480 -12.71 -4.29 10.56
C ASN A 480 -12.45 -2.81 10.28
N THR A 481 -11.75 -2.12 11.18
CA THR A 481 -11.39 -0.70 11.02
C THR A 481 -10.50 -0.51 9.80
N LEU A 482 -9.52 -1.39 9.57
CA LEU A 482 -8.70 -1.37 8.35
C LEU A 482 -9.53 -1.61 7.08
N SER A 483 -10.48 -2.53 7.12
CA SER A 483 -11.36 -2.82 5.99
C SER A 483 -12.27 -1.62 5.67
N TYR A 484 -12.78 -0.92 6.70
CA TYR A 484 -13.53 0.32 6.55
C TYR A 484 -12.68 1.43 5.95
N LEU A 485 -11.49 1.66 6.52
CA LEU A 485 -10.52 2.64 6.01
C LEU A 485 -10.19 2.42 4.54
N ARG A 486 -10.10 1.15 4.09
CA ARG A 486 -9.84 0.77 2.70
C ARG A 486 -11.04 0.98 1.77
N ASN A 487 -12.25 0.72 2.26
CA ASN A 487 -13.47 0.80 1.44
C ASN A 487 -13.97 2.23 1.26
N ASP A 488 -13.83 3.08 2.27
CA ASP A 488 -14.34 4.45 2.20
C ASP A 488 -13.42 5.35 1.35
N LEU A 489 -12.11 5.10 1.35
CA LEU A 489 -11.13 5.88 0.59
C LEU A 489 -9.88 4.99 0.38
N VAL A 490 -9.14 5.14 -0.72
CA VAL A 490 -7.82 4.49 -0.91
C VAL A 490 -6.78 5.10 0.08
N SER A 491 -7.24 5.81 1.11
CA SER A 491 -6.48 6.60 2.05
C SER A 491 -5.88 5.74 3.13
N ILE A 492 -4.69 5.19 2.91
CA ILE A 492 -3.74 5.24 4.01
C ILE A 492 -2.38 5.65 3.48
N HIS A 493 -1.85 6.70 4.12
CA HIS A 493 -0.50 7.28 4.07
C HIS A 493 0.52 6.57 3.17
N THR A 494 1.34 7.37 2.48
CA THR A 494 2.61 6.98 1.81
C THR A 494 3.38 5.88 2.55
N ASP A 495 3.27 5.92 3.86
CA ASP A 495 3.92 5.10 4.84
C ASP A 495 3.41 3.65 4.87
N MET A 496 2.11 3.43 4.68
CA MET A 496 1.48 2.10 4.62
C MET A 496 1.64 1.41 3.26
N GLN A 497 1.92 2.16 2.20
CA GLN A 497 2.16 1.61 0.85
C GLN A 497 3.58 1.10 0.67
N PHE A 498 4.56 1.73 1.31
CA PHE A 498 5.92 1.23 1.36
C PHE A 498 6.13 0.13 2.42
N SER A 499 5.20 -0.03 3.38
CA SER A 499 5.35 -0.96 4.49
C SER A 499 4.17 -1.92 4.72
N PHE A 500 3.26 -2.17 3.76
CA PHE A 500 2.11 -3.09 3.96
C PHE A 500 2.50 -4.41 4.63
N ARG A 501 3.64 -4.99 4.24
CA ARG A 501 4.19 -6.21 4.84
C ARG A 501 4.57 -6.08 6.32
N GLU A 502 5.01 -4.90 6.72
CA GLU A 502 5.50 -4.61 8.08
C GLU A 502 4.39 -4.06 8.97
N SER A 503 3.41 -3.34 8.43
CA SER A 503 2.40 -2.63 9.22
C SER A 503 0.98 -3.20 9.15
N VAL A 504 0.60 -3.89 8.07
CA VAL A 504 -0.80 -4.32 7.84
C VAL A 504 -0.93 -5.84 7.82
N GLU A 505 -0.15 -6.53 6.97
CA GLU A 505 -0.16 -7.98 6.83
C GLU A 505 -0.06 -8.73 8.17
N PRO A 506 0.79 -8.31 9.15
CA PRO A 506 0.89 -8.99 10.44
C PRO A 506 -0.43 -8.99 11.23
N ILE A 507 -1.25 -7.96 11.10
CA ILE A 507 -2.52 -7.83 11.84
C ILE A 507 -3.48 -8.96 11.46
N TYR A 508 -3.61 -9.22 10.16
CA TYR A 508 -4.44 -10.31 9.64
C TYR A 508 -3.87 -11.67 10.04
N ARG A 509 -2.56 -11.89 9.88
CA ARG A 509 -1.92 -13.17 10.18
C ARG A 509 -1.98 -13.51 11.66
N GLU A 510 -1.75 -12.53 12.54
CA GLU A 510 -1.84 -12.72 13.99
C GLU A 510 -3.28 -13.01 14.44
N LEU A 511 -4.30 -12.40 13.80
CA LEU A 511 -5.70 -12.78 14.04
C LEU A 511 -5.99 -14.22 13.61
N VAL A 512 -5.56 -14.61 12.41
CA VAL A 512 -5.71 -16.00 11.94
C VAL A 512 -5.00 -16.98 12.89
N GLU A 513 -3.80 -16.63 13.35
CA GLU A 513 -3.06 -17.44 14.32
C GLU A 513 -3.87 -17.66 15.60
N LEU A 514 -4.47 -16.59 16.15
CA LEU A 514 -5.29 -16.64 17.36
C LEU A 514 -6.58 -17.45 17.17
N LEU A 515 -7.24 -17.30 16.02
CA LEU A 515 -8.46 -18.04 15.69
C LEU A 515 -8.18 -19.54 15.56
N LEU A 516 -7.04 -19.90 14.99
CA LEU A 516 -6.61 -21.28 14.79
C LEU A 516 -5.91 -21.89 16.01
N GLN A 517 -5.79 -21.18 17.13
CA GLN A 517 -5.35 -21.78 18.39
C GLN A 517 -6.50 -22.54 19.05
N SER A 518 -6.17 -23.70 19.62
CA SER A 518 -7.15 -24.59 20.24
C SER A 518 -6.98 -24.67 21.76
N PRO A 519 -8.03 -24.34 22.54
CA PRO A 519 -8.14 -24.46 23.99
C PRO A 519 -7.55 -25.69 24.67
N GLN A 520 -7.48 -26.85 24.02
CA GLN A 520 -7.23 -28.14 24.68
C GLN A 520 -6.41 -29.14 23.83
N GLY A 521 -5.63 -28.64 22.85
CA GLY A 521 -4.88 -29.51 21.94
C GLY A 521 -5.76 -30.28 20.92
N GLY A 522 -7.01 -29.84 20.73
CA GLY A 522 -7.95 -30.37 19.73
C GLY A 522 -8.07 -29.46 18.49
N GLU A 523 -9.09 -29.66 17.65
CA GLU A 523 -9.34 -28.78 16.51
C GLU A 523 -9.96 -27.43 16.94
N PRO A 524 -9.67 -26.31 16.24
CA PRO A 524 -10.35 -25.04 16.44
C PRO A 524 -11.87 -25.16 16.22
N SER A 525 -12.64 -24.27 16.85
CA SER A 525 -14.10 -24.27 16.68
C SER A 525 -14.48 -24.01 15.21
N GLN A 526 -15.61 -24.56 14.76
CA GLN A 526 -16.11 -24.31 13.39
C GLN A 526 -16.34 -22.82 13.12
N GLN A 527 -16.72 -22.04 14.13
CA GLN A 527 -16.83 -20.59 14.02
C GLN A 527 -15.46 -19.94 13.76
N ASN A 528 -14.44 -20.33 14.51
CA ASN A 528 -13.08 -19.81 14.33
C ASN A 528 -12.48 -20.23 12.98
N LEU A 529 -12.73 -21.46 12.51
CA LEU A 529 -12.27 -21.91 11.18
C LEU A 529 -12.89 -21.07 10.05
N LYS A 530 -14.20 -20.77 10.16
CA LYS A 530 -14.89 -19.90 9.20
C LYS A 530 -14.31 -18.48 9.24
N GLN A 531 -14.13 -17.92 10.43
CA GLN A 531 -13.57 -16.58 10.58
C GLN A 531 -12.10 -16.51 10.11
N ALA A 532 -11.27 -17.52 10.40
CA ALA A 532 -9.89 -17.58 9.93
C ALA A 532 -9.81 -17.60 8.39
N ARG A 533 -10.71 -18.35 7.75
CA ARG A 533 -10.87 -18.36 6.29
C ARG A 533 -11.28 -16.98 5.75
N GLU A 534 -12.24 -16.31 6.39
CA GLU A 534 -12.68 -14.97 5.97
C GLU A 534 -11.56 -13.92 6.12
N VAL A 535 -10.79 -14.00 7.21
CA VAL A 535 -9.66 -13.08 7.46
C VAL A 535 -8.55 -13.29 6.44
N ILE A 536 -8.21 -14.55 6.09
CA ILE A 536 -7.16 -14.79 5.07
C ILE A 536 -7.60 -14.32 3.67
N GLU A 537 -8.88 -14.47 3.32
CA GLU A 537 -9.42 -13.92 2.07
C GLU A 537 -9.41 -12.38 2.07
N SER A 538 -9.73 -11.75 3.20
CA SER A 538 -9.65 -10.29 3.34
C SER A 538 -8.21 -9.78 3.22
N LEU A 539 -7.23 -10.54 3.72
CA LEU A 539 -5.81 -10.25 3.50
C LEU A 539 -5.47 -10.30 2.01
N GLN A 540 -5.92 -11.32 1.28
CA GLN A 540 -5.66 -11.43 -0.16
C GLN A 540 -6.21 -10.25 -0.96
N LEU A 541 -7.41 -9.79 -0.61
CA LEU A 541 -7.97 -8.55 -1.16
C LEU A 541 -7.09 -7.35 -0.86
N ALA A 542 -6.65 -7.19 0.38
CA ALA A 542 -5.78 -6.09 0.80
C ALA A 542 -4.44 -6.13 0.06
N GLU A 543 -3.88 -7.31 -0.19
CA GLU A 543 -2.66 -7.49 -0.99
C GLU A 543 -2.84 -7.04 -2.45
N LEU A 544 -3.98 -7.33 -3.05
CA LEU A 544 -4.30 -6.95 -4.43
C LEU A 544 -4.57 -5.44 -4.55
N ASP A 545 -5.33 -4.85 -3.63
CA ASP A 545 -5.56 -3.40 -3.60
C ASP A 545 -4.23 -2.65 -3.44
N ASN A 546 -3.34 -3.15 -2.58
CA ASN A 546 -1.99 -2.61 -2.43
C ASN A 546 -1.15 -2.77 -3.71
N PHE A 547 -1.23 -3.91 -4.40
CA PHE A 547 -0.50 -4.15 -5.66
C PHE A 547 -0.94 -3.18 -6.77
N PHE A 548 -2.23 -2.87 -6.85
CA PHE A 548 -2.78 -1.96 -7.85
C PHE A 548 -2.76 -0.49 -7.46
N GLN A 549 -2.56 -0.20 -6.17
CA GLN A 549 -2.65 1.14 -5.60
C GLN A 549 -4.03 1.79 -5.83
N GLU A 550 -5.09 0.97 -5.86
CA GLU A 550 -6.47 1.37 -6.16
C GLU A 550 -7.43 0.48 -5.36
N ALA A 551 -8.35 1.05 -4.58
CA ALA A 551 -9.42 0.29 -3.89
C ALA A 551 -10.64 0.12 -4.83
N CYS A 552 -10.47 -0.62 -5.92
CA CYS A 552 -11.52 -0.80 -6.94
C CYS A 552 -12.06 -2.23 -7.01
N LEU A 553 -11.60 -3.14 -6.15
CA LEU A 553 -12.08 -4.52 -6.14
C LEU A 553 -13.32 -4.63 -5.25
N THR A 554 -14.51 -4.50 -5.83
CA THR A 554 -15.76 -4.85 -5.15
C THR A 554 -15.86 -6.38 -5.06
N ALA A 555 -15.48 -6.92 -3.91
CA ALA A 555 -15.67 -8.33 -3.60
C ALA A 555 -17.17 -8.62 -3.36
N GLN A 556 -17.69 -9.68 -3.96
CA GLN A 556 -19.04 -10.18 -3.73
C GLN A 556 -18.92 -11.50 -2.96
N PRO A 557 -19.41 -11.59 -1.72
CA PRO A 557 -19.30 -12.82 -0.94
C PRO A 557 -19.97 -13.99 -1.67
N VAL A 558 -19.20 -15.01 -2.03
CA VAL A 558 -19.75 -16.26 -2.59
C VAL A 558 -19.80 -17.32 -1.50
N GLN A 559 -20.99 -17.88 -1.31
CA GLN A 559 -21.19 -18.99 -0.39
C GLN A 559 -20.54 -20.26 -0.95
N VAL A 560 -19.33 -20.51 -0.47
CA VAL A 560 -18.44 -21.60 -0.85
C VAL A 560 -19.11 -22.98 -0.75
N ASP A 561 -19.98 -23.12 0.24
CA ASP A 561 -20.63 -24.39 0.58
C ASP A 561 -21.70 -24.83 -0.46
N GLN A 562 -22.02 -23.96 -1.44
CA GLN A 562 -22.95 -24.25 -2.54
C GLN A 562 -22.26 -24.60 -3.86
N ILE A 563 -20.93 -24.62 -3.90
CA ILE A 563 -20.17 -24.89 -5.13
C ILE A 563 -20.13 -26.41 -5.38
N ASN A 564 -20.17 -26.80 -6.67
CA ASN A 564 -20.18 -28.17 -7.23
C ASN A 564 -19.85 -29.30 -6.23
N PRO A 565 -20.73 -30.32 -6.06
CA PRO A 565 -20.58 -31.39 -5.06
C PRO A 565 -19.32 -32.26 -5.19
N GLN A 566 -18.55 -32.14 -6.27
CA GLN A 566 -17.30 -32.88 -6.49
C GLN A 566 -16.02 -32.04 -6.28
N THR A 567 -16.15 -30.83 -5.70
CA THR A 567 -15.03 -29.91 -5.49
C THR A 567 -14.67 -29.81 -4.00
N ALA A 568 -13.40 -29.95 -3.65
CA ALA A 568 -12.88 -29.57 -2.33
C ALA A 568 -12.01 -28.33 -2.45
N ILE A 569 -12.07 -27.46 -1.44
CA ILE A 569 -11.30 -26.22 -1.40
C ILE A 569 -10.30 -26.28 -0.26
N ILE A 570 -9.06 -25.89 -0.53
CA ILE A 570 -7.93 -26.05 0.37
C ILE A 570 -7.28 -24.68 0.59
N TYR A 571 -7.17 -24.30 1.86
CA TYR A 571 -6.52 -23.07 2.32
C TYR A 571 -5.26 -23.46 3.12
N PRO A 572 -4.11 -23.60 2.45
CA PRO A 572 -2.84 -23.70 3.15
C PRO A 572 -2.40 -22.30 3.59
N ILE A 573 -2.15 -22.13 4.88
CA ILE A 573 -1.86 -20.85 5.54
C ILE A 573 -0.51 -20.95 6.25
N ILE A 574 0.42 -20.09 5.85
CA ILE A 574 1.76 -20.03 6.44
C ILE A 574 1.70 -19.09 7.66
N LEU A 575 1.82 -19.65 8.86
CA LEU A 575 1.89 -18.92 10.12
C LEU A 575 3.35 -18.93 10.64
N PRO A 576 3.72 -18.05 11.60
CA PRO A 576 5.10 -17.90 12.03
C PRO A 576 5.78 -19.21 12.46
N ASN A 577 5.05 -20.08 13.16
CA ASN A 577 5.59 -21.30 13.78
C ASN A 577 4.92 -22.59 13.28
N ARG A 578 3.96 -22.51 12.36
CA ARG A 578 3.23 -23.66 11.83
C ARG A 578 2.67 -23.42 10.44
N LEU A 579 2.44 -24.50 9.71
CA LEU A 579 1.66 -24.53 8.48
C LEU A 579 0.29 -25.10 8.80
N ALA A 580 -0.75 -24.30 8.66
CA ALA A 580 -2.15 -24.69 8.89
C ALA A 580 -2.84 -24.98 7.56
N VAL A 581 -3.72 -25.97 7.53
CA VAL A 581 -4.55 -26.29 6.36
C VAL A 581 -6.02 -26.37 6.77
N ILE A 582 -6.85 -25.49 6.21
CA ILE A 582 -8.31 -25.56 6.32
C ILE A 582 -8.87 -26.16 5.04
N LEU A 583 -9.73 -27.16 5.15
CA LEU A 583 -10.42 -27.80 4.02
C LEU A 583 -11.92 -27.58 4.10
N SER A 584 -12.50 -27.18 2.98
CA SER A 584 -13.95 -27.13 2.78
C SER A 584 -14.36 -28.25 1.84
N PHE A 585 -15.33 -29.05 2.29
CA PHE A 585 -15.98 -30.09 1.52
C PHE A 585 -17.46 -29.70 1.32
N PRO A 586 -18.08 -30.08 0.20
CA PRO A 586 -19.47 -29.74 -0.06
C PRO A 586 -20.40 -30.29 1.03
N ASN A 587 -21.25 -29.43 1.59
CA ASN A 587 -22.23 -29.78 2.62
C ASN A 587 -21.66 -30.45 3.89
N GLN A 588 -20.37 -30.23 4.21
CA GLN A 588 -19.73 -30.75 5.42
C GLN A 588 -19.09 -29.62 6.25
N PRO A 589 -18.89 -29.82 7.57
CA PRO A 589 -18.08 -28.92 8.39
C PRO A 589 -16.65 -28.78 7.85
N LEU A 590 -16.02 -27.63 8.13
CA LEU A 590 -14.62 -27.39 7.77
C LEU A 590 -13.72 -28.39 8.50
N SER A 591 -12.72 -28.90 7.80
CA SER A 591 -11.69 -29.78 8.38
C SER A 591 -10.41 -28.99 8.58
N TYR A 592 -9.62 -29.38 9.59
CA TYR A 592 -8.41 -28.68 9.96
C TYR A 592 -7.29 -29.67 10.28
N TYR A 593 -6.07 -29.34 9.86
CA TYR A 593 -4.87 -29.91 10.45
C TYR A 593 -3.71 -28.93 10.30
N GLU A 594 -2.64 -29.19 11.04
CA GLU A 594 -1.45 -28.34 11.04
C GLU A 594 -0.18 -29.17 11.15
N THR A 595 0.93 -28.57 10.74
CA THR A 595 2.29 -29.08 10.97
C THR A 595 3.11 -28.01 11.68
N SER A 596 3.67 -28.35 12.84
CA SER A 596 4.59 -27.49 13.58
C SER A 596 5.90 -27.34 12.83
N LEU A 597 6.02 -26.27 12.07
CA LEU A 597 7.16 -25.95 11.23
C LEU A 597 7.29 -24.43 11.13
N PRO A 598 8.45 -23.84 11.47
CA PRO A 598 8.66 -22.41 11.33
C PRO A 598 8.46 -21.95 9.89
N GLN A 599 7.92 -20.75 9.70
CA GLN A 599 7.69 -20.20 8.35
C GLN A 599 8.95 -20.20 7.49
N SER A 600 10.12 -19.87 8.07
CA SER A 600 11.38 -19.87 7.34
C SER A 600 11.74 -21.25 6.77
N GLU A 601 11.41 -22.31 7.50
CA GLU A 601 11.65 -23.68 7.10
C GLU A 601 10.63 -24.16 6.06
N VAL A 602 9.35 -23.78 6.21
CA VAL A 602 8.32 -23.97 5.17
C VAL A 602 8.81 -23.31 3.87
N GLU A 603 9.15 -22.03 3.91
CA GLU A 603 9.62 -21.27 2.74
C GLU A 603 10.86 -21.89 2.10
N ARG A 604 11.83 -22.36 2.91
CA ARG A 604 13.01 -23.08 2.42
C ARG A 604 12.65 -24.34 1.62
N ILE A 605 11.68 -25.13 2.10
CA ILE A 605 11.20 -26.34 1.40
C ILE A 605 10.50 -25.95 0.09
N LEU A 606 9.69 -24.89 0.10
CA LEU A 606 8.99 -24.42 -1.10
C LEU A 606 9.98 -23.89 -2.15
N ASP A 607 11.02 -23.17 -1.74
CA ASP A 607 12.10 -22.71 -2.61
C ASP A 607 12.85 -23.90 -3.23
N GLN A 608 13.15 -24.94 -2.44
CA GLN A 608 13.73 -26.19 -2.94
C GLN A 608 12.82 -26.90 -3.95
N MET A 609 11.52 -26.96 -3.68
CA MET A 609 10.55 -27.54 -4.61
C MET A 609 10.56 -26.79 -5.94
N GLN A 610 10.52 -25.45 -5.92
CA GLN A 610 10.59 -24.64 -7.13
C GLN A 610 11.88 -24.88 -7.91
N GLN A 611 13.02 -24.98 -7.23
CA GLN A 611 14.31 -25.28 -7.87
C GLN A 611 14.35 -26.68 -8.49
N SER A 612 13.72 -27.67 -7.86
CA SER A 612 13.65 -29.05 -8.36
C SER A 612 12.79 -29.24 -9.62
N LEU A 613 12.00 -28.22 -9.98
CA LEU A 613 11.16 -28.21 -11.19
C LEU A 613 11.90 -27.66 -12.42
N ARG A 614 13.16 -27.23 -12.27
CA ARG A 614 14.01 -26.83 -13.39
C ARG A 614 14.25 -28.01 -14.33
N PRO A 615 14.37 -27.80 -15.64
CA PRO A 615 14.51 -28.88 -16.61
C PRO A 615 15.80 -29.69 -16.44
N THR A 616 16.80 -29.14 -15.73
CA THR A 616 18.07 -29.80 -15.43
C THR A 616 18.04 -30.70 -14.19
N SER A 617 16.94 -30.72 -13.43
CA SER A 617 16.85 -31.46 -12.17
C SER A 617 16.50 -32.93 -12.40
N PHE A 618 17.16 -33.81 -11.64
CA PHE A 618 16.94 -35.26 -11.77
C PHE A 618 15.70 -35.74 -10.99
N THR A 619 15.04 -36.78 -11.49
CA THR A 619 13.88 -37.40 -10.84
C THR A 619 14.16 -37.85 -9.40
N GLN A 620 15.38 -38.35 -9.12
CA GLN A 620 15.81 -38.78 -7.78
C GLN A 620 15.90 -37.63 -6.77
N GLU A 621 16.15 -36.40 -7.24
CA GLU A 621 16.17 -35.19 -6.40
C GLU A 621 14.77 -34.59 -6.28
N ARG A 622 14.01 -34.55 -7.38
CA ARG A 622 12.69 -33.92 -7.48
C ARG A 622 11.62 -34.63 -6.66
N LEU A 623 11.46 -35.95 -6.84
CA LEU A 623 10.32 -36.68 -6.25
C LEU A 623 10.31 -36.67 -4.71
N PRO A 624 11.45 -36.80 -4.00
CA PRO A 624 11.46 -36.68 -2.54
C PRO A 624 10.99 -35.30 -2.05
N ILE A 625 11.41 -34.22 -2.72
CA ILE A 625 11.01 -32.85 -2.35
C ILE A 625 9.52 -32.63 -2.65
N ALA A 626 9.06 -33.07 -3.83
CA ALA A 626 7.64 -33.02 -4.20
C ALA A 626 6.75 -33.81 -3.23
N LYS A 627 7.26 -34.94 -2.73
CA LYS A 627 6.60 -35.74 -1.68
C LYS A 627 6.58 -35.01 -0.34
N GLN A 628 7.67 -34.37 0.04
CA GLN A 628 7.71 -33.60 1.29
C GLN A 628 6.64 -32.48 1.29
N VAL A 629 6.49 -31.76 0.17
CA VAL A 629 5.43 -30.73 0.06
C VAL A 629 4.03 -31.35 0.04
N TYR A 630 3.83 -32.48 -0.65
CA TYR A 630 2.55 -33.22 -0.59
C TYR A 630 2.22 -33.65 0.85
N ASP A 631 3.21 -34.13 1.59
CA ASP A 631 3.03 -34.58 2.97
C ASP A 631 2.59 -33.45 3.89
N LEU A 632 3.17 -32.26 3.72
CA LEU A 632 2.80 -31.05 4.46
C LEU A 632 1.37 -30.56 4.15
N LEU A 633 0.92 -30.70 2.90
CA LEU A 633 -0.30 -30.03 2.41
C LEU A 633 -1.52 -30.93 2.22
N LEU A 634 -1.35 -32.25 2.09
CA LEU A 634 -2.43 -33.13 1.63
C LEU A 634 -2.47 -34.51 2.29
N ARG A 635 -1.35 -35.02 2.84
CA ARG A 635 -1.30 -36.40 3.35
C ARG A 635 -2.39 -36.69 4.38
N SER A 636 -2.59 -35.77 5.33
CA SER A 636 -3.62 -35.92 6.37
C SER A 636 -5.06 -35.90 5.83
N ALA A 637 -5.27 -35.38 4.62
CA ALA A 637 -6.59 -35.29 3.98
C ALA A 637 -6.88 -36.42 2.98
N GLU A 638 -5.90 -37.27 2.65
CA GLU A 638 -5.96 -38.19 1.52
C GLU A 638 -7.18 -39.14 1.59
N ASP A 639 -7.39 -39.78 2.73
CA ASP A 639 -8.51 -40.71 2.94
C ASP A 639 -9.86 -39.99 2.84
N LYS A 640 -9.95 -38.77 3.38
CA LYS A 640 -11.18 -37.98 3.36
C LYS A 640 -11.52 -37.46 1.95
N LEU A 641 -10.50 -37.05 1.19
CA LEU A 641 -10.64 -36.66 -0.21
C LEU A 641 -11.14 -37.84 -1.07
N ALA A 642 -10.56 -39.03 -0.86
CA ALA A 642 -10.97 -40.24 -1.57
C ALA A 642 -12.40 -40.67 -1.19
N ALA A 643 -12.74 -40.66 0.10
CA ALA A 643 -14.06 -41.05 0.60
C ALA A 643 -15.19 -40.10 0.17
N SER A 644 -14.87 -38.83 -0.10
CA SER A 644 -15.86 -37.79 -0.44
C SER A 644 -16.16 -37.67 -1.94
N GLY A 645 -15.62 -38.57 -2.78
CA GLY A 645 -15.88 -38.56 -4.23
C GLY A 645 -15.38 -37.30 -4.96
N ILE A 646 -14.37 -36.63 -4.40
CA ILE A 646 -13.83 -35.38 -4.92
C ILE A 646 -13.05 -35.65 -6.20
N THR A 647 -13.31 -34.85 -7.24
CA THR A 647 -12.60 -34.94 -8.53
C THR A 647 -11.85 -33.66 -8.88
N THR A 648 -12.13 -32.57 -8.17
CA THR A 648 -11.51 -31.25 -8.37
C THR A 648 -11.03 -30.66 -7.05
N LEU A 649 -9.79 -30.17 -7.03
CA LEU A 649 -9.20 -29.45 -5.91
C LEU A 649 -8.99 -27.99 -6.30
N VAL A 650 -9.50 -27.08 -5.49
CA VAL A 650 -9.31 -25.64 -5.64
C VAL A 650 -8.45 -25.14 -4.50
N PHE A 651 -7.33 -24.50 -4.83
CA PHE A 651 -6.41 -23.97 -3.83
C PHE A 651 -6.55 -22.45 -3.71
N VAL A 652 -6.68 -21.97 -2.49
CA VAL A 652 -6.55 -20.57 -2.13
C VAL A 652 -5.18 -20.39 -1.48
N LEU A 653 -4.17 -20.11 -2.30
CA LEU A 653 -2.77 -20.20 -1.90
C LEU A 653 -2.30 -18.94 -1.16
N ASP A 654 -1.62 -19.15 -0.03
CA ASP A 654 -0.99 -18.11 0.78
C ASP A 654 0.51 -17.93 0.48
N GLY A 655 0.97 -16.67 0.47
CA GLY A 655 2.38 -16.32 0.38
C GLY A 655 3.14 -17.00 -0.77
N SER A 656 4.27 -17.64 -0.44
CA SER A 656 5.17 -18.29 -1.39
C SER A 656 4.58 -19.53 -2.07
N LEU A 657 3.51 -20.12 -1.52
CA LEU A 657 2.83 -21.27 -2.14
C LEU A 657 2.26 -20.92 -3.52
N ARG A 658 1.94 -19.64 -3.76
CA ARG A 658 1.43 -19.15 -5.05
C ARG A 658 2.40 -19.35 -6.22
N ASN A 659 3.70 -19.54 -5.93
CA ASN A 659 4.72 -19.76 -6.96
C ASN A 659 4.95 -21.24 -7.28
N LEU A 660 4.16 -22.15 -6.70
CA LEU A 660 4.29 -23.58 -6.91
C LEU A 660 3.11 -24.14 -7.72
N PRO A 661 3.37 -25.00 -8.72
CA PRO A 661 2.31 -25.72 -9.39
C PRO A 661 1.85 -26.89 -8.53
N MET A 662 0.66 -26.77 -7.94
CA MET A 662 0.06 -27.85 -7.12
C MET A 662 -0.08 -29.16 -7.91
N ALA A 663 -0.16 -29.09 -9.25
CA ALA A 663 -0.16 -30.24 -10.14
C ALA A 663 1.07 -31.16 -10.03
N ALA A 664 2.22 -30.61 -9.64
CA ALA A 664 3.49 -31.34 -9.51
C ALA A 664 3.74 -31.94 -8.12
N LEU A 665 2.83 -31.78 -7.16
CA LEU A 665 2.93 -32.47 -5.87
C LEU A 665 2.86 -33.98 -6.10
N TYR A 666 3.62 -34.76 -5.34
CA TYR A 666 3.80 -36.20 -5.59
C TYR A 666 3.47 -37.01 -4.34
N ASP A 667 2.55 -37.97 -4.42
CA ASP A 667 2.11 -38.72 -3.22
C ASP A 667 3.04 -39.88 -2.84
N GLY A 668 4.10 -40.13 -3.62
CA GLY A 668 4.97 -41.30 -3.51
C GLY A 668 4.79 -42.30 -4.66
N GLN A 669 3.66 -42.23 -5.37
CA GLN A 669 3.32 -43.09 -6.51
C GLN A 669 2.92 -42.29 -7.75
N LYS A 670 2.16 -41.21 -7.59
CA LYS A 670 1.58 -40.40 -8.67
C LYS A 670 1.68 -38.91 -8.36
N TYR A 671 1.75 -38.10 -9.40
CA TYR A 671 1.54 -36.67 -9.29
C TYR A 671 0.08 -36.35 -8.98
N LEU A 672 -0.17 -35.24 -8.28
CA LEU A 672 -1.53 -34.84 -7.87
C LEU A 672 -2.47 -34.67 -9.06
N ILE A 673 -1.95 -34.18 -10.19
CA ILE A 673 -2.72 -33.99 -11.43
C ILE A 673 -3.24 -35.32 -12.03
N GLU A 674 -2.59 -36.45 -11.72
CA GLU A 674 -3.06 -37.77 -12.14
C GLU A 674 -4.30 -38.20 -11.36
N LYS A 675 -4.55 -37.63 -10.18
CA LYS A 675 -5.69 -37.95 -9.30
C LYS A 675 -6.84 -36.95 -9.46
N TYR A 676 -6.53 -35.65 -9.47
CA TYR A 676 -7.55 -34.59 -9.42
C TYR A 676 -7.37 -33.54 -10.51
N SER A 677 -8.46 -32.87 -10.87
CA SER A 677 -8.41 -31.60 -11.61
C SER A 677 -8.03 -30.48 -10.64
N ILE A 678 -7.23 -29.52 -11.06
CA ILE A 678 -6.66 -28.51 -10.16
C ILE A 678 -6.98 -27.12 -10.68
N ALA A 679 -7.42 -26.23 -9.79
CA ALA A 679 -7.58 -24.81 -10.05
C ALA A 679 -7.12 -23.97 -8.85
N LEU A 680 -6.87 -22.69 -9.09
CA LEU A 680 -6.45 -21.72 -8.10
C LEU A 680 -7.51 -20.61 -8.00
N ALA A 681 -7.73 -20.12 -6.78
CA ALA A 681 -8.56 -18.95 -6.54
C ALA A 681 -7.73 -17.87 -5.81
N PRO A 682 -7.71 -16.62 -6.29
CA PRO A 682 -7.07 -15.50 -5.60
C PRO A 682 -7.84 -15.02 -4.36
N GLY A 683 -8.97 -15.69 -4.05
CA GLY A 683 -9.95 -15.40 -3.01
C GLY A 683 -11.34 -15.74 -3.56
N LEU A 684 -12.19 -16.46 -2.81
CA LEU A 684 -13.49 -16.89 -3.35
C LEU A 684 -14.50 -15.74 -3.46
N GLN A 685 -14.33 -14.68 -2.68
CA GLN A 685 -15.14 -13.46 -2.76
C GLN A 685 -14.92 -12.66 -4.05
N LEU A 686 -13.90 -13.02 -4.85
CA LEU A 686 -13.59 -12.38 -6.12
C LEU A 686 -14.16 -13.13 -7.33
N LEU A 687 -14.81 -14.29 -7.11
CA LEU A 687 -15.19 -15.21 -8.17
C LEU A 687 -16.64 -15.66 -8.01
N GLN A 688 -17.46 -15.46 -9.04
CA GLN A 688 -18.75 -16.16 -9.15
C GLN A 688 -18.55 -17.42 -10.00
N PRO A 689 -18.55 -18.63 -9.40
CA PRO A 689 -18.44 -19.87 -10.17
C PRO A 689 -19.75 -20.11 -10.93
N GLN A 690 -19.67 -20.04 -12.27
CA GLN A 690 -20.78 -20.36 -13.17
C GLN A 690 -20.31 -21.33 -14.26
N PRO A 691 -21.11 -22.35 -14.64
CA PRO A 691 -20.75 -23.21 -15.76
C PRO A 691 -20.55 -22.42 -17.06
N LEU A 692 -19.59 -22.84 -17.87
CA LEU A 692 -19.34 -22.25 -19.20
C LEU A 692 -20.53 -22.51 -20.14
N GLU A 693 -21.13 -21.46 -20.68
CA GLU A 693 -22.15 -21.56 -21.74
C GLU A 693 -21.47 -21.87 -23.09
N ARG A 694 -21.42 -23.17 -23.44
CA ARG A 694 -20.59 -23.69 -24.54
C ARG A 694 -21.08 -23.35 -25.94
N GLN A 695 -22.33 -22.93 -26.10
CA GLN A 695 -22.95 -22.74 -27.42
C GLN A 695 -22.34 -21.57 -28.22
N GLN A 696 -21.34 -20.84 -27.69
CA GLN A 696 -20.72 -19.68 -28.34
C GLN A 696 -19.20 -19.51 -28.08
N LEU A 697 -18.40 -20.58 -27.99
CA LEU A 697 -16.92 -20.43 -27.86
C LEU A 697 -16.32 -19.80 -29.13
N LYS A 698 -16.28 -18.46 -29.15
CA LYS A 698 -15.65 -17.64 -30.18
C LYS A 698 -14.39 -17.00 -29.61
N GLY A 699 -13.27 -17.18 -30.31
CA GLY A 699 -11.95 -16.73 -29.86
C GLY A 699 -11.44 -15.47 -30.55
N LEU A 700 -10.63 -14.69 -29.84
CA LEU A 700 -9.62 -13.82 -30.43
C LEU A 700 -8.25 -14.42 -30.11
N LEU A 701 -7.49 -14.82 -31.13
CA LEU A 701 -6.16 -15.42 -30.97
C LEU A 701 -5.11 -14.39 -31.41
N GLY A 702 -4.34 -13.86 -30.47
CA GLY A 702 -3.17 -13.00 -30.72
C GLY A 702 -1.88 -13.80 -30.58
N GLY A 703 -0.91 -13.62 -31.49
CA GLY A 703 0.36 -14.32 -31.43
C GLY A 703 1.56 -13.53 -31.95
N LEU A 704 2.71 -13.68 -31.30
CA LEU A 704 4.03 -13.27 -31.82
C LEU A 704 4.91 -14.48 -32.04
N SER A 705 5.17 -14.82 -33.30
CA SER A 705 6.05 -15.93 -33.67
C SER A 705 7.50 -15.51 -33.91
N LYS A 706 7.72 -14.24 -34.25
CA LYS A 706 9.04 -13.69 -34.60
C LYS A 706 9.70 -12.96 -33.44
N ALA A 707 11.03 -12.91 -33.46
CA ALA A 707 11.82 -12.14 -32.50
C ALA A 707 11.49 -10.64 -32.59
N ARG A 708 11.29 -9.99 -31.45
CA ARG A 708 10.83 -8.60 -31.39
C ARG A 708 11.23 -7.95 -30.06
N GLN A 709 11.58 -6.65 -30.10
CA GLN A 709 11.85 -5.83 -28.89
C GLN A 709 12.82 -6.47 -27.86
N GLY A 710 13.82 -7.22 -28.34
CA GLY A 710 14.81 -7.91 -27.51
C GLY A 710 14.43 -9.32 -27.05
N PHE A 711 13.26 -9.84 -27.43
CA PHE A 711 12.79 -11.18 -27.11
C PHE A 711 13.02 -12.16 -28.26
N SER A 712 13.32 -13.41 -27.92
CA SER A 712 13.56 -14.49 -28.88
C SER A 712 12.28 -14.87 -29.63
N ALA A 713 12.45 -15.42 -30.84
CA ALA A 713 11.33 -15.96 -31.62
C ALA A 713 10.66 -17.14 -30.91
N LEU A 714 9.34 -17.27 -31.11
CA LEU A 714 8.49 -18.36 -30.63
C LEU A 714 7.83 -19.03 -31.86
N PRO A 715 8.60 -19.77 -32.68
CA PRO A 715 8.12 -20.25 -33.98
C PRO A 715 6.88 -21.16 -33.89
N SER A 716 6.67 -21.84 -32.76
CA SER A 716 5.52 -22.72 -32.56
C SER A 716 4.22 -21.95 -32.30
N VAL A 717 4.27 -20.65 -32.00
CA VAL A 717 3.08 -19.79 -31.86
C VAL A 717 2.24 -19.79 -33.13
N ALA A 718 2.87 -19.77 -34.31
CA ALA A 718 2.14 -19.84 -35.57
C ALA A 718 1.40 -21.19 -35.73
N LEU A 719 1.99 -22.29 -35.25
CA LEU A 719 1.34 -23.59 -35.24
C LEU A 719 0.21 -23.64 -34.20
N GLU A 720 0.45 -23.09 -33.02
CA GLU A 720 -0.52 -22.99 -31.91
C GLU A 720 -1.80 -22.28 -32.34
N VAL A 721 -1.70 -21.03 -32.83
CA VAL A 721 -2.89 -20.24 -33.19
C VAL A 721 -3.68 -20.88 -34.35
N ASN A 722 -2.99 -21.40 -35.37
CA ASN A 722 -3.64 -22.04 -36.52
C ASN A 722 -4.31 -23.36 -36.14
N GLN A 723 -3.72 -24.14 -35.23
CA GLN A 723 -4.33 -25.38 -34.77
C GLN A 723 -5.50 -25.12 -33.82
N ILE A 724 -5.44 -24.09 -32.97
CA ILE A 724 -6.57 -23.68 -32.12
C ILE A 724 -7.74 -23.18 -32.95
N GLU A 725 -7.50 -22.43 -34.03
CA GLU A 725 -8.54 -21.98 -34.97
C GLU A 725 -9.30 -23.16 -35.58
N SER A 726 -8.65 -24.32 -35.75
CA SER A 726 -9.34 -25.53 -36.20
C SER A 726 -10.28 -26.16 -35.16
N GLN A 727 -10.13 -25.80 -33.87
CA GLN A 727 -10.93 -26.32 -32.76
C GLN A 727 -12.10 -25.39 -32.39
N ILE A 728 -11.92 -24.07 -32.50
CA ILE A 728 -12.94 -23.06 -32.20
C ILE A 728 -13.00 -21.95 -33.26
N PRO A 729 -14.17 -21.41 -33.60
CA PRO A 729 -14.27 -20.22 -34.44
C PRO A 729 -13.49 -19.06 -33.83
N ALA A 730 -12.49 -18.51 -34.53
CA ALA A 730 -11.67 -17.45 -33.97
C ALA A 730 -11.22 -16.42 -34.99
N GLN A 731 -10.97 -15.20 -34.51
CA GLN A 731 -10.26 -14.15 -35.24
C GLN A 731 -8.77 -14.27 -34.89
N VAL A 732 -7.90 -14.45 -35.89
CA VAL A 732 -6.46 -14.56 -35.66
C VAL A 732 -5.76 -13.22 -35.96
N LEU A 733 -4.90 -12.80 -35.03
CA LEU A 733 -3.95 -11.71 -35.16
C LEU A 733 -2.54 -12.30 -34.96
N LEU A 734 -1.70 -12.33 -36.00
CA LEU A 734 -0.36 -12.92 -35.94
C LEU A 734 0.68 -11.92 -36.43
N ASP A 735 1.78 -11.81 -35.68
CA ASP A 735 2.92 -10.94 -35.99
C ASP A 735 2.47 -9.50 -36.34
N GLN A 736 2.67 -9.04 -37.58
CA GLN A 736 2.39 -7.65 -38.00
C GLN A 736 0.95 -7.20 -37.77
N THR A 737 -0.02 -8.13 -37.70
CA THR A 737 -1.42 -7.80 -37.43
C THR A 737 -1.75 -7.84 -35.95
N PHE A 738 -0.87 -8.36 -35.10
CA PHE A 738 -1.00 -8.37 -33.65
C PHE A 738 -0.32 -7.14 -33.04
N THR A 739 -0.93 -5.97 -33.27
CA THR A 739 -0.51 -4.69 -32.67
C THR A 739 -1.43 -4.29 -31.52
N SER A 740 -0.94 -3.41 -30.64
CA SER A 740 -1.70 -2.85 -29.52
C SER A 740 -3.03 -2.22 -29.98
N THR A 741 -2.99 -1.44 -31.06
CA THR A 741 -4.15 -0.74 -31.63
C THR A 741 -5.14 -1.70 -32.29
N THR A 742 -4.65 -2.73 -33.01
CA THR A 742 -5.52 -3.72 -33.63
C THR A 742 -6.20 -4.60 -32.58
N LEU A 743 -5.47 -5.02 -31.55
CA LEU A 743 -6.03 -5.75 -30.42
C LEU A 743 -7.15 -4.95 -29.75
N GLN A 744 -6.91 -3.67 -29.45
CA GLN A 744 -7.91 -2.78 -28.88
C GLN A 744 -9.15 -2.64 -29.78
N SER A 745 -8.94 -2.42 -31.08
CA SER A 745 -10.04 -2.28 -32.04
C SER A 745 -10.91 -3.54 -32.10
N GLN A 746 -10.30 -4.73 -32.11
CA GLN A 746 -11.04 -6.00 -32.16
C GLN A 746 -11.83 -6.24 -30.87
N LEU A 747 -11.22 -6.03 -29.71
CA LEU A 747 -11.87 -6.19 -28.41
C LEU A 747 -13.06 -5.26 -28.21
N ASN A 748 -13.00 -4.04 -28.77
CA ASN A 748 -14.10 -3.08 -28.70
C ASN A 748 -15.22 -3.35 -29.72
N SER A 749 -14.93 -4.06 -30.81
CA SER A 749 -15.88 -4.23 -31.92
C SER A 749 -16.70 -5.52 -31.85
N VAL A 750 -16.16 -6.58 -31.24
CA VAL A 750 -16.78 -7.91 -31.22
C VAL A 750 -16.67 -8.50 -29.81
N PRO A 751 -17.77 -9.02 -29.23
CA PRO A 751 -17.68 -9.76 -27.97
C PRO A 751 -17.01 -11.11 -28.22
N PHE A 752 -15.78 -11.25 -27.72
CA PHE A 752 -15.07 -12.52 -27.66
C PHE A 752 -15.14 -13.09 -26.24
N PRO A 753 -15.80 -14.25 -26.03
CA PRO A 753 -15.76 -14.96 -24.75
C PRO A 753 -14.38 -15.55 -24.45
N VAL A 754 -13.60 -15.88 -25.48
CA VAL A 754 -12.24 -16.42 -25.31
C VAL A 754 -11.23 -15.46 -25.91
N ILE A 755 -10.21 -15.11 -25.14
CA ILE A 755 -9.05 -14.35 -25.60
C ILE A 755 -7.82 -15.20 -25.34
N HIS A 756 -7.03 -15.48 -26.37
CA HIS A 756 -5.81 -16.26 -26.30
C HIS A 756 -4.64 -15.44 -26.80
N LEU A 757 -3.64 -15.20 -25.96
CA LEU A 757 -2.45 -14.42 -26.29
C LEU A 757 -1.21 -15.30 -26.16
N ALA A 758 -0.69 -15.71 -27.32
CA ALA A 758 0.53 -16.49 -27.49
C ALA A 758 1.71 -15.56 -27.76
N THR A 759 2.17 -14.89 -26.70
CA THR A 759 3.25 -13.90 -26.77
C THR A 759 4.06 -13.90 -25.48
N HIS A 760 5.28 -13.35 -25.55
CA HIS A 760 6.07 -13.11 -24.34
C HIS A 760 5.30 -12.15 -23.42
N GLY A 761 5.26 -12.51 -22.14
CA GLY A 761 4.77 -11.64 -21.09
C GLY A 761 5.59 -11.84 -19.83
N ARG A 762 5.73 -10.79 -19.03
CA ARG A 762 6.39 -10.82 -17.73
C ARG A 762 5.38 -10.38 -16.68
N PHE A 763 5.24 -11.13 -15.59
CA PHE A 763 4.36 -10.80 -14.47
C PHE A 763 5.17 -10.66 -13.18
N SER A 764 5.14 -9.50 -12.55
CA SER A 764 5.90 -9.20 -11.33
C SER A 764 4.96 -8.70 -10.23
N SER A 765 5.45 -8.73 -9.00
CA SER A 765 4.90 -8.02 -7.84
C SER A 765 4.98 -6.49 -7.97
N LYS A 766 5.65 -5.98 -9.02
CA LYS A 766 5.60 -4.60 -9.48
C LYS A 766 4.71 -4.48 -10.71
N ALA A 767 3.74 -3.59 -10.66
CA ALA A 767 2.78 -3.39 -11.75
C ALA A 767 3.48 -2.87 -13.03
N GLU A 768 4.48 -2.02 -12.87
CA GLU A 768 5.29 -1.43 -13.95
C GLU A 768 6.16 -2.46 -14.69
N ASP A 769 6.58 -3.52 -14.00
CA ASP A 769 7.37 -4.61 -14.59
C ASP A 769 6.49 -5.67 -15.29
N THR A 770 5.18 -5.54 -15.16
CA THR A 770 4.18 -6.48 -15.69
C THR A 770 3.68 -6.05 -17.07
N PHE A 771 3.92 -6.85 -18.11
CA PHE A 771 3.50 -6.56 -19.48
C PHE A 771 3.33 -7.81 -20.35
N ILE A 772 2.64 -7.64 -21.49
CA ILE A 772 2.63 -8.55 -22.64
C ILE A 772 3.22 -7.84 -23.87
N LEU A 773 3.83 -8.59 -24.79
CA LEU A 773 4.37 -8.03 -26.03
C LEU A 773 3.35 -8.06 -27.17
N THR A 774 3.31 -6.97 -27.93
CA THR A 774 2.69 -6.89 -29.25
C THR A 774 3.73 -6.51 -30.30
N TRP A 775 3.36 -6.48 -31.58
CA TRP A 775 4.29 -6.25 -32.67
C TRP A 775 4.94 -4.85 -32.65
N ASP A 776 4.14 -3.84 -32.32
CA ASP A 776 4.49 -2.43 -32.26
C ASP A 776 5.09 -2.03 -30.92
N ASP A 777 4.49 -2.47 -29.80
CA ASP A 777 4.92 -2.05 -28.46
C ASP A 777 4.63 -3.11 -27.37
N ARG A 778 4.93 -2.78 -26.11
CA ARG A 778 4.54 -3.52 -24.91
C ARG A 778 3.21 -2.99 -24.39
N ILE A 779 2.33 -3.89 -23.96
CA ILE A 779 1.12 -3.54 -23.23
C ILE A 779 1.36 -3.88 -21.76
N ASN A 780 1.49 -2.87 -20.91
CA ASN A 780 1.65 -3.09 -19.46
C ASN A 780 0.33 -3.53 -18.79
N VAL A 781 0.38 -3.99 -17.54
CA VAL A 781 -0.80 -4.51 -16.81
C VAL A 781 -1.96 -3.51 -16.74
N LYS A 782 -1.67 -2.20 -16.65
CA LYS A 782 -2.68 -1.14 -16.56
C LYS A 782 -3.35 -0.87 -17.91
N GLN A 783 -2.57 -0.88 -18.99
CA GLN A 783 -3.09 -0.80 -20.35
C GLN A 783 -3.94 -2.03 -20.66
N LEU A 784 -3.45 -3.22 -20.31
CA LEU A 784 -4.17 -4.48 -20.51
C LEU A 784 -5.50 -4.51 -19.73
N ASP A 785 -5.51 -4.05 -18.48
CA ASP A 785 -6.72 -3.84 -17.70
C ASP A 785 -7.72 -2.93 -18.43
N THR A 786 -7.27 -1.77 -18.91
CA THR A 786 -8.13 -0.83 -19.65
C THR A 786 -8.70 -1.46 -20.92
N LEU A 787 -7.89 -2.23 -21.65
CA LEU A 787 -8.29 -2.93 -22.88
C LEU A 787 -9.35 -4.02 -22.64
N LEU A 788 -9.29 -4.68 -21.48
CA LEU A 788 -10.19 -5.78 -21.15
C LEU A 788 -11.48 -5.29 -20.46
N ARG A 789 -11.40 -4.22 -19.65
CA ARG A 789 -12.53 -3.63 -18.90
C ARG A 789 -13.38 -2.62 -19.68
N SER A 790 -12.87 -1.96 -20.71
CA SER A 790 -13.66 -1.01 -21.52
C SER A 790 -14.92 -1.63 -22.15
N ARG A 791 -15.05 -2.96 -22.07
CA ARG A 791 -16.22 -3.75 -22.44
C ARG A 791 -17.37 -3.73 -21.41
N GLU A 792 -17.10 -3.49 -20.12
CA GLU A 792 -18.12 -3.53 -19.05
C GLU A 792 -19.09 -2.33 -19.06
N GLN A 793 -18.73 -1.23 -19.73
CA GLN A 793 -19.60 -0.06 -19.88
C GLN A 793 -20.61 -0.18 -21.04
N GLY A 794 -20.58 -1.28 -21.80
CA GLY A 794 -21.58 -1.62 -22.82
C GLY A 794 -22.12 -3.05 -22.62
N ASP A 795 -23.26 -3.38 -23.21
CA ASP A 795 -23.96 -4.69 -23.16
C ASP A 795 -23.16 -5.90 -23.74
N LEU A 796 -21.82 -5.91 -23.68
CA LEU A 796 -20.98 -6.98 -24.21
C LEU A 796 -20.76 -8.06 -23.14
N ASN A 797 -20.99 -9.32 -23.52
CA ASN A 797 -20.77 -10.50 -22.67
C ASN A 797 -19.36 -10.51 -22.03
N PRO A 798 -19.23 -11.00 -20.79
CA PRO A 798 -17.95 -11.08 -20.07
C PRO A 798 -16.95 -12.01 -20.77
N ILE A 799 -15.65 -11.83 -20.49
CA ILE A 799 -14.61 -12.76 -20.94
C ILE A 799 -14.74 -14.04 -20.10
N GLU A 800 -15.03 -15.17 -20.72
CA GLU A 800 -15.14 -16.47 -20.08
C GLU A 800 -13.76 -17.08 -19.77
N LEU A 801 -12.82 -16.88 -20.69
CA LEU A 801 -11.48 -17.43 -20.61
C LEU A 801 -10.43 -16.52 -21.25
N LEU A 802 -9.48 -16.05 -20.44
CA LEU A 802 -8.24 -15.43 -20.88
C LEU A 802 -7.10 -16.47 -20.84
N VAL A 803 -6.41 -16.69 -21.95
CA VAL A 803 -5.25 -17.60 -22.04
C VAL A 803 -3.99 -16.82 -22.35
N LEU A 804 -2.95 -17.04 -21.56
CA LEU A 804 -1.64 -16.41 -21.68
C LEU A 804 -0.57 -17.51 -21.81
N SER A 805 -0.28 -17.95 -23.04
CA SER A 805 0.43 -19.23 -23.26
C SER A 805 1.96 -19.14 -23.22
N ALA A 806 2.56 -18.01 -23.61
CA ALA A 806 4.02 -17.81 -23.64
C ALA A 806 4.53 -16.81 -22.58
N CYS A 807 3.79 -16.67 -21.49
CA CYS A 807 4.14 -15.77 -20.39
C CYS A 807 5.11 -16.40 -19.39
N GLN A 808 5.79 -15.57 -18.61
CA GLN A 808 6.58 -15.98 -17.46
C GLN A 808 6.23 -15.10 -16.25
N THR A 809 6.15 -15.70 -15.06
CA THR A 809 6.21 -14.91 -13.83
C THR A 809 7.68 -14.58 -13.52
N ALA A 810 7.93 -13.39 -13.00
CA ALA A 810 9.26 -12.85 -12.75
C ALA A 810 10.05 -13.79 -11.82
N THR A 811 11.06 -14.45 -12.36
CA THR A 811 11.89 -15.39 -11.62
C THR A 811 12.64 -14.67 -10.49
N GLY A 812 12.56 -15.19 -9.26
CA GLY A 812 13.17 -14.57 -8.08
C GLY A 812 12.27 -13.57 -7.33
N ASP A 813 11.10 -13.23 -7.90
CA ASP A 813 10.10 -12.41 -7.24
C ASP A 813 9.05 -13.30 -6.55
N ARG A 814 9.12 -13.36 -5.22
CA ARG A 814 8.25 -14.20 -4.38
C ARG A 814 6.77 -13.81 -4.45
N ARG A 815 6.42 -12.63 -4.97
CA ARG A 815 5.04 -12.18 -5.17
C ARG A 815 4.70 -11.99 -6.64
N ALA A 816 5.51 -12.52 -7.57
CA ALA A 816 5.20 -12.46 -9.00
C ALA A 816 3.82 -13.05 -9.33
N ALA A 817 3.40 -14.07 -8.59
CA ALA A 817 2.06 -14.64 -8.69
C ALA A 817 0.93 -13.64 -8.34
N LEU A 818 1.18 -12.56 -7.59
CA LEU A 818 0.21 -11.46 -7.43
C LEU A 818 0.03 -10.66 -8.71
N GLY A 819 1.06 -10.49 -9.54
CA GLY A 819 0.90 -9.86 -10.85
C GLY A 819 -0.04 -10.65 -11.75
N LEU A 820 0.07 -11.97 -11.72
CA LEU A 820 -0.81 -12.87 -12.47
C LEU A 820 -2.22 -12.95 -11.88
N ALA A 821 -2.34 -13.13 -10.57
CA ALA A 821 -3.63 -13.14 -9.86
C ALA A 821 -4.36 -11.79 -10.02
N GLY A 822 -3.61 -10.70 -9.90
CA GLY A 822 -4.10 -9.36 -10.13
C GLY A 822 -4.57 -9.17 -11.57
N LEU A 823 -3.81 -9.60 -12.58
CA LEU A 823 -4.29 -9.54 -13.96
C LEU A 823 -5.58 -10.34 -14.13
N ALA A 824 -5.65 -11.55 -13.58
CA ALA A 824 -6.86 -12.37 -13.67
C ALA A 824 -8.08 -11.63 -13.10
N VAL A 825 -7.97 -11.06 -11.90
CA VAL A 825 -9.04 -10.29 -11.26
C VAL A 825 -9.38 -9.01 -12.03
N ARG A 826 -8.37 -8.29 -12.53
CA ARG A 826 -8.56 -7.02 -13.23
C ARG A 826 -9.05 -7.16 -14.65
N SER A 827 -8.70 -8.23 -15.34
CA SER A 827 -9.16 -8.51 -16.70
C SER A 827 -10.69 -8.62 -16.82
N GLY A 828 -11.40 -8.82 -15.70
CA GLY A 828 -12.82 -9.17 -15.70
C GLY A 828 -13.09 -10.57 -16.27
N ALA A 829 -12.04 -11.31 -16.61
CA ALA A 829 -12.17 -12.67 -17.10
C ALA A 829 -12.61 -13.58 -15.95
N ARG A 830 -13.66 -14.37 -16.19
CA ARG A 830 -14.14 -15.36 -15.22
C ARG A 830 -13.06 -16.40 -14.91
N SER A 831 -12.22 -16.72 -15.89
CA SER A 831 -11.14 -17.69 -15.76
C SER A 831 -9.91 -17.20 -16.53
N THR A 832 -8.73 -17.41 -15.97
CA THR A 832 -7.44 -17.12 -16.63
C THR A 832 -6.56 -18.37 -16.60
N LEU A 833 -6.11 -18.83 -17.76
CA LEU A 833 -5.11 -19.90 -17.88
C LEU A 833 -3.75 -19.25 -18.22
N ALA A 834 -2.76 -19.44 -17.36
CA ALA A 834 -1.44 -18.84 -17.54
C ALA A 834 -0.32 -19.73 -17.01
N THR A 835 0.91 -19.37 -17.32
CA THR A 835 2.13 -20.11 -16.96
C THR A 835 2.90 -19.44 -15.83
N LEU A 836 3.33 -20.23 -14.84
CA LEU A 836 4.22 -19.78 -13.78
C LEU A 836 5.62 -19.42 -14.30
N TRP A 837 6.14 -20.08 -15.32
CA TRP A 837 7.45 -19.76 -15.91
C TRP A 837 7.44 -19.96 -17.42
N SER A 838 8.49 -19.49 -18.10
CA SER A 838 8.68 -19.72 -19.53
C SER A 838 8.90 -21.21 -19.79
N VAL A 839 7.99 -21.79 -20.57
CA VAL A 839 8.02 -23.20 -20.98
C VAL A 839 8.59 -23.31 -22.40
N ASN A 840 9.07 -24.50 -22.76
CA ASN A 840 9.48 -24.78 -24.13
C ASN A 840 8.33 -24.54 -25.12
N ASP A 841 8.58 -23.66 -26.10
CA ASP A 841 7.65 -23.20 -27.14
C ASP A 841 6.87 -24.36 -27.83
N ARG A 842 7.55 -25.45 -28.19
CA ARG A 842 6.91 -26.59 -28.85
C ARG A 842 5.96 -27.34 -27.92
N SER A 843 6.35 -27.55 -26.66
CA SER A 843 5.48 -28.21 -25.68
C SER A 843 4.26 -27.34 -25.34
N THR A 844 4.41 -26.01 -25.28
CA THR A 844 3.30 -25.07 -25.08
C THR A 844 2.26 -25.19 -26.18
N ALA A 845 2.68 -25.14 -27.45
CA ALA A 845 1.78 -25.29 -28.59
C ALA A 845 1.01 -26.62 -28.52
N SER A 846 1.70 -27.73 -28.21
CA SER A 846 1.07 -29.05 -28.04
C SER A 846 0.05 -29.07 -26.89
N LEU A 847 0.36 -28.47 -25.74
CA LEU A 847 -0.55 -28.42 -24.59
C LEU A 847 -1.78 -27.56 -24.88
N MET A 848 -1.61 -26.40 -25.54
CA MET A 848 -2.73 -25.49 -25.82
C MET A 848 -3.71 -26.08 -26.83
N VAL A 849 -3.20 -26.73 -27.88
CA VAL A 849 -4.04 -27.41 -28.87
C VAL A 849 -4.84 -28.55 -28.21
N GLU A 850 -4.19 -29.33 -27.37
CA GLU A 850 -4.84 -30.39 -26.59
C GLU A 850 -5.89 -29.81 -25.63
N PHE A 851 -5.58 -28.71 -24.95
CA PHE A 851 -6.49 -28.03 -24.05
C PHE A 851 -7.78 -27.57 -24.75
N TYR A 852 -7.68 -26.91 -25.91
CA TYR A 852 -8.86 -26.48 -26.67
C TYR A 852 -9.66 -27.65 -27.22
N ARG A 853 -8.98 -28.74 -27.65
CA ARG A 853 -9.65 -29.97 -28.06
C ARG A 853 -10.48 -30.57 -26.93
N GLU A 854 -9.93 -30.65 -25.72
CA GLU A 854 -10.62 -31.16 -24.54
C GLU A 854 -11.73 -30.22 -24.05
N LEU A 855 -11.50 -28.90 -24.13
CA LEU A 855 -12.51 -27.90 -23.75
C LEU A 855 -13.75 -27.96 -24.65
N GLY A 856 -13.59 -28.34 -25.92
CA GLY A 856 -14.68 -28.55 -26.86
C GLY A 856 -15.56 -29.77 -26.56
N GLN A 857 -15.09 -30.73 -25.76
CA GLN A 857 -15.82 -31.97 -25.46
C GLN A 857 -16.98 -31.75 -24.48
N PRO A 858 -18.22 -32.23 -24.74
CA PRO A 858 -19.37 -32.07 -23.84
C PRO A 858 -19.12 -32.56 -22.41
N GLY A 859 -19.60 -31.82 -21.41
CA GLY A 859 -19.47 -32.15 -19.98
C GLY A 859 -18.08 -31.92 -19.36
N VAL A 860 -17.05 -31.59 -20.14
CA VAL A 860 -15.68 -31.33 -19.64
C VAL A 860 -15.54 -29.91 -19.08
N THR A 861 -15.20 -29.76 -17.80
CA THR A 861 -14.96 -28.43 -17.18
C THR A 861 -13.62 -27.84 -17.62
N LYS A 862 -13.41 -26.53 -17.41
CA LYS A 862 -12.11 -25.89 -17.70
C LYS A 862 -10.96 -26.58 -16.96
N ALA A 863 -11.14 -26.91 -15.68
CA ALA A 863 -10.12 -27.62 -14.89
C ALA A 863 -9.84 -29.04 -15.41
N GLN A 864 -10.88 -29.75 -15.88
CA GLN A 864 -10.69 -31.07 -16.49
C GLN A 864 -9.96 -30.98 -17.83
N ALA A 865 -10.24 -29.96 -18.66
CA ALA A 865 -9.53 -29.74 -19.92
C ALA A 865 -8.04 -29.48 -19.69
N VAL A 866 -7.69 -28.61 -18.73
CA VAL A 866 -6.29 -28.36 -18.34
C VAL A 866 -5.62 -29.64 -17.86
N ARG A 867 -6.28 -30.40 -16.97
CA ARG A 867 -5.75 -31.68 -16.47
C ARG A 867 -5.47 -32.65 -17.61
N ARG A 868 -6.42 -32.85 -18.52
CA ARG A 868 -6.26 -33.82 -19.63
C ARG A 868 -5.12 -33.41 -20.56
N ALA A 869 -4.97 -32.11 -20.83
CA ALA A 869 -3.86 -31.59 -21.61
C ALA A 869 -2.50 -31.80 -20.91
N GLN A 870 -2.42 -31.55 -19.60
CA GLN A 870 -1.21 -31.83 -18.81
C GLN A 870 -0.86 -33.33 -18.80
N LEU A 871 -1.86 -34.20 -18.64
CA LEU A 871 -1.67 -35.66 -18.68
C LEU A 871 -1.26 -36.16 -20.08
N ALA A 872 -1.71 -35.52 -21.15
CA ALA A 872 -1.31 -35.85 -22.51
C ALA A 872 0.17 -35.55 -22.76
N LEU A 873 0.72 -34.49 -22.16
CA LEU A 873 2.16 -34.20 -22.20
C LEU A 873 2.95 -35.12 -21.26
N LEU A 874 2.46 -35.36 -20.04
CA LEU A 874 3.12 -36.25 -19.07
C LEU A 874 3.37 -37.66 -19.63
N LYS A 875 2.47 -38.17 -20.47
CA LYS A 875 2.59 -39.48 -21.12
C LYS A 875 3.61 -39.53 -22.27
N GLN A 876 4.12 -38.39 -22.73
CA GLN A 876 5.11 -38.31 -23.80
C GLN A 876 6.52 -38.34 -23.19
N PRO A 877 7.40 -39.29 -23.58
CA PRO A 877 8.73 -39.42 -22.97
C PRO A 877 9.56 -38.13 -23.01
N GLN A 878 9.46 -37.33 -24.07
CA GLN A 878 10.19 -36.08 -24.21
C GLN A 878 9.66 -34.94 -23.31
N TYR A 879 8.44 -35.05 -22.78
CA TYR A 879 7.76 -34.03 -21.96
C TYR A 879 7.35 -34.55 -20.57
N GLU A 880 7.83 -35.72 -20.15
CA GLU A 880 7.50 -36.32 -18.86
C GLU A 880 7.86 -35.40 -17.68
N HIS A 881 8.94 -34.62 -17.81
CA HIS A 881 9.39 -33.70 -16.76
C HIS A 881 8.35 -32.61 -16.46
N PRO A 882 7.99 -32.37 -15.17
CA PRO A 882 6.98 -31.37 -14.77
C PRO A 882 7.19 -29.96 -15.32
N TYR A 883 8.43 -29.60 -15.63
CA TYR A 883 8.79 -28.35 -16.32
C TYR A 883 7.89 -28.03 -17.54
N TYR A 884 7.48 -29.06 -18.30
CA TYR A 884 6.75 -28.90 -19.56
C TYR A 884 5.23 -28.77 -19.41
N TRP A 885 4.65 -29.24 -18.31
CA TRP A 885 3.18 -29.33 -18.16
C TRP A 885 2.65 -28.74 -16.85
N ALA A 886 3.40 -28.82 -15.75
CA ALA A 886 2.93 -28.35 -14.45
C ALA A 886 2.73 -26.82 -14.31
N PRO A 887 3.47 -25.92 -14.98
CA PRO A 887 3.35 -24.48 -14.73
C PRO A 887 2.05 -23.86 -15.23
N PHE A 888 1.29 -24.56 -16.08
CA PHE A 888 -0.01 -24.10 -16.55
C PHE A 888 -1.03 -24.19 -15.41
N ILE A 889 -1.46 -23.03 -14.92
CA ILE A 889 -2.39 -22.88 -13.80
C ILE A 889 -3.68 -22.21 -14.28
N LEU A 890 -4.81 -22.76 -13.84
CA LEU A 890 -6.12 -22.17 -14.06
C LEU A 890 -6.49 -21.32 -12.83
N LEU A 891 -6.56 -20.01 -12.99
CA LEU A 891 -7.01 -19.08 -11.98
C LEU A 891 -8.47 -18.70 -12.24
N GLY A 892 -9.26 -18.58 -11.18
CA GLY A 892 -10.64 -18.12 -11.28
C GLY A 892 -11.65 -19.26 -11.33
N ASN A 893 -12.73 -19.05 -12.08
CA ASN A 893 -13.81 -20.02 -12.24
C ASN A 893 -13.34 -21.29 -12.97
N TRP A 894 -13.47 -22.43 -12.29
CA TRP A 894 -12.98 -23.73 -12.78
C TRP A 894 -14.02 -24.58 -13.51
N LEU A 895 -15.28 -24.15 -13.54
CA LEU A 895 -16.42 -24.88 -14.11
C LEU A 895 -16.52 -24.76 -15.64
#